data_AF-A0A1J8Q5J6-F1
#
_entry.id   AF-A0A1J8Q5J6-F1
#
_cell.length_a   1.000
_cell.length_b   1.000
_cell.length_c   1.000
_cell.angle_alpha   90.00
_cell.angle_beta   90.00
_cell.angle_gamma   90.00
#
_symmetry.space_group_name_H-M   'P 1'
#
loop_
_entity.id
_entity.type
_entity.pdbx_description
1 polymer ?
#
loop_
_entity_poly.entity_id
_entity_poly.type
_entity_poly.pdbx_seq_one_letter_code
_entity_poly.pdbx_strand_id
1 'polypeptide(L)'
;MSKIRDAWPTVESAVATELAKYTIKSFTFHPSTPDSKISTIIKDAFFHSSEKDDFPLLSDKGIRHTKDIRLYHGDFAPFMQNTPILPVELRKEIAIMVGDLPEKLRVRAYAFNDVVRELESRYLTESEMAACLRWWTNMFESQGRLSEEQKKEYRNKLLKAGKALSGGKQINLSVIKTFIEGRMLNVRRPDDPLPEDTIPPALIQGLNNPPRIREALGWQEMSITHWLLHLRDGNLDQAHSITLTPNFAIHTFTVLSNLWPGLPHDSRVEIREFLEDVACIPTTSSNRPYMHRPKEAYFPEADVFRDLQVVRQELSSDLWMVDMLEFLGVQKRCDIETFISKAMNDDRWDALDLARYLALSRNHVPRVIQLKLFPCSNGERRCIGDVFAATEINKTLRLPVVNCDSWDSGYEAQFLVSLGLREYPTIEELIQIASSSSDSDLPARQTAFAYLCGPQYEAKLEKEFNASKFASYAFIPGIRNKKPCLIPHEEVFSDPSWDIFGFGRVNIQDKKIIGRLKIRERPTATTLLQVLKSNPPKDRSTAVKWFGFLAAKGAGEFDEIADLPIVPVLQSASEEQEPEYVSPRECFLKSKSDPENPFYQRLFKFVDFGPSANAFLRACGVRERPECIDILKVLLECPQTFLERAEAPEKYLAELRVIAVGHKTLPRLLVDKMRKASIYLGFRRRKAEEGDDHKLCRVDEVLVADDMESCRTFGTCIFIAPQEELLEKFYSEMGVKSLSSCIKYTVDPNRELQQSSNAKDLRQFITEKIPIFLHEFDEQRFRKGMRALRWGDDTQFFVRACKELGVTKRLEFAHATGVQGQGQYNTELTAETQQQKDREYVLWIKAPKADSYDVAAALCRLLFSTYKKNDVLSLMTILDTPIEVLKRRGYDVERILKQYEDNLRNNEPGKNITDDPKAQNTTPSPNDGLPAPARTVVPDKFTKWLHGLRKDPKLGEVKQSDIAESIKKVNDVMKEEGGKDDKHISNREQVGGGKKQKNVGYCDEKKVAENDLEECEDKQVGQIKVWKLRGTVTDIPSKEREAFGKIISDLAQVLEVNQTRCHVFWHTTDSSLMGFNRNDQIFLGLEHYIQNRTWPKLMINRTIADAPI
;
A
#
# COMPACT_ATOMS: atom_id res chain seq x y z
N MET A 1 44.64 60.51 84.35
CA MET A 1 43.41 60.21 83.57
C MET A 1 42.72 61.44 82.98
N SER A 2 41.99 62.31 83.71
CA SER A 2 41.22 63.42 83.05
C SER A 2 42.06 64.25 82.07
N LYS A 3 43.20 64.81 82.50
CA LYS A 3 44.11 65.57 81.62
C LYS A 3 44.52 64.85 80.33
N ILE A 4 44.52 63.50 80.32
CA ILE A 4 44.83 62.66 79.14
C ILE A 4 43.57 62.49 78.26
N ARG A 5 42.37 62.35 78.86
CA ARG A 5 41.08 62.41 78.15
C ARG A 5 40.92 63.76 77.42
N ASP A 6 41.20 64.84 78.15
CA ASP A 6 40.91 66.21 77.75
C ASP A 6 41.89 66.69 76.65
N ALA A 7 43.12 66.14 76.64
CA ALA A 7 44.11 66.34 75.57
C ALA A 7 44.02 65.31 74.42
N TRP A 8 43.18 64.27 74.52
CA TRP A 8 43.10 63.18 73.54
C TRP A 8 42.82 63.62 72.09
N PRO A 9 41.98 64.65 71.82
CA PRO A 9 41.76 65.13 70.45
C PRO A 9 42.93 65.90 69.84
N THR A 10 43.93 66.29 70.64
CA THR A 10 44.98 67.26 70.28
C THR A 10 46.41 66.70 70.33
N VAL A 11 46.57 65.43 70.72
CA VAL A 11 47.86 64.74 70.86
C VAL A 11 47.83 63.47 70.01
N GLU A 12 48.96 63.09 69.42
CA GLU A 12 49.06 61.82 68.67
C GLU A 12 48.60 60.63 69.53
N SER A 13 47.69 59.83 68.97
CA SER A 13 47.00 58.75 69.70
C SER A 13 47.97 57.75 70.36
N ALA A 14 49.14 57.50 69.74
CA ALA A 14 50.20 56.66 70.31
C ALA A 14 50.79 57.24 71.60
N VAL A 15 51.10 58.54 71.63
CA VAL A 15 51.66 59.23 72.80
C VAL A 15 50.63 59.32 73.92
N ALA A 16 49.38 59.65 73.60
CA ALA A 16 48.27 59.66 74.55
C ALA A 16 48.00 58.25 75.14
N THR A 17 48.15 57.20 74.32
CA THR A 17 48.03 55.80 74.72
C THR A 17 49.13 55.37 75.69
N GLU A 18 50.40 55.66 75.42
CA GLU A 18 51.49 55.29 76.34
C GLU A 18 51.43 56.06 77.67
N LEU A 19 51.06 57.35 77.64
CA LEU A 19 50.79 58.12 78.88
C LEU A 19 49.62 57.53 79.70
N ALA A 20 48.57 57.04 79.03
CA ALA A 20 47.46 56.36 79.67
C ALA A 20 47.87 54.98 80.24
N LYS A 21 48.61 54.16 79.49
CA LYS A 21 49.17 52.88 79.97
C LYS A 21 50.07 53.09 81.18
N TYR A 22 50.99 54.05 81.12
CA TYR A 22 51.88 54.40 82.24
C TYR A 22 51.05 54.79 83.47
N THR A 23 50.09 55.69 83.30
CA THR A 23 49.19 56.11 84.41
C THR A 23 48.45 54.91 85.01
N ILE A 24 47.89 54.01 84.18
CA ILE A 24 47.16 52.85 84.70
C ILE A 24 48.12 51.91 85.45
N LYS A 25 49.32 51.63 84.91
CA LYS A 25 50.34 50.82 85.57
C LYS A 25 50.80 51.41 86.92
N SER A 26 50.97 52.73 87.02
CA SER A 26 51.31 53.41 88.28
C SER A 26 50.25 53.30 89.38
N PHE A 27 49.00 53.00 89.02
CA PHE A 27 47.89 52.78 89.95
C PHE A 27 47.40 51.32 89.95
N THR A 28 48.16 50.39 89.36
CA THR A 28 47.93 48.95 89.48
C THR A 28 48.53 48.45 90.80
N PHE A 29 47.73 47.76 91.61
CA PHE A 29 48.20 47.19 92.87
C PHE A 29 48.88 45.84 92.64
N HIS A 30 50.04 45.64 93.29
CA HIS A 30 50.82 44.40 93.22
C HIS A 30 51.04 43.85 94.64
N PRO A 31 51.24 42.53 94.83
CA PRO A 31 51.45 41.94 96.15
C PRO A 31 52.62 42.59 96.90
N SER A 32 52.36 43.07 98.11
CA SER A 32 53.37 43.65 98.99
C SER A 32 54.20 42.56 99.68
N THR A 33 55.46 42.88 100.01
CA THR A 33 56.34 42.03 100.83
C THR A 33 56.66 42.72 102.15
N PRO A 34 56.75 41.99 103.28
CA PRO A 34 56.64 40.53 103.40
C PRO A 34 55.19 40.00 103.44
N ASP A 35 54.19 40.81 103.80
CA ASP A 35 52.77 40.40 103.81
C ASP A 35 51.99 41.07 102.65
N SER A 36 51.33 40.26 101.83
CA SER A 36 50.54 40.69 100.67
C SER A 36 49.20 41.33 101.05
N LYS A 37 48.69 41.09 102.28
CA LYS A 37 47.43 41.68 102.77
C LYS A 37 47.45 43.21 102.81
N ILE A 38 48.63 43.80 103.05
CA ILE A 38 48.79 45.26 103.13
C ILE A 38 48.38 45.90 101.80
N SER A 39 48.87 45.38 100.67
CA SER A 39 48.48 45.84 99.33
C SER A 39 46.99 45.67 99.07
N THR A 40 46.39 44.54 99.48
CA THR A 40 44.94 44.31 99.35
C THR A 40 44.13 45.37 100.12
N ILE A 41 44.49 45.69 101.37
CA ILE A 41 43.80 46.71 102.17
C ILE A 41 43.91 48.10 101.52
N ILE A 42 45.10 48.46 101.01
CA ILE A 42 45.31 49.77 100.34
C ILE A 42 44.51 49.84 99.03
N LYS A 43 44.50 48.76 98.24
CA LYS A 43 43.72 48.63 97.00
C LYS A 43 42.23 48.79 97.26
N ASP A 44 41.71 48.07 98.25
CA ASP A 44 40.29 48.10 98.58
C ASP A 44 39.89 49.50 99.09
N ALA A 45 40.69 50.12 99.95
CA ALA A 45 40.49 51.50 100.40
C ALA A 45 40.54 52.52 99.25
N PHE A 46 41.47 52.37 98.31
CA PHE A 46 41.58 53.22 97.13
C PHE A 46 40.30 53.20 96.28
N PHE A 47 39.76 52.02 95.94
CA PHE A 47 38.55 51.95 95.12
C PHE A 47 37.25 52.28 95.89
N HIS A 48 37.18 51.99 97.20
CA HIS A 48 36.05 52.42 98.04
C HIS A 48 36.03 53.93 98.28
N SER A 49 37.15 54.63 98.08
CA SER A 49 37.20 56.11 98.11
C SER A 49 36.52 56.78 96.90
N SER A 50 35.98 56.02 95.94
CA SER A 50 35.20 56.56 94.82
C SER A 50 33.70 56.64 95.15
N GLU A 51 33.23 57.86 95.38
CA GLU A 51 31.80 58.22 95.46
C GLU A 51 31.03 57.91 94.17
N LYS A 52 31.72 57.80 93.04
CA LYS A 52 31.11 57.56 91.72
C LYS A 52 31.23 56.10 91.31
N ASP A 53 30.17 55.58 90.71
CA ASP A 53 30.12 54.26 90.07
C ASP A 53 30.62 54.32 88.61
N ASP A 54 31.73 55.05 88.41
CA ASP A 54 32.51 54.98 87.20
C ASP A 54 34.01 55.16 87.46
N PHE A 55 34.82 54.47 86.66
CA PHE A 55 36.28 54.58 86.70
C PHE A 55 36.79 55.02 85.32
N PRO A 56 37.73 55.98 85.23
CA PRO A 56 38.25 56.44 83.94
C PRO A 56 39.33 55.48 83.41
N LEU A 57 39.00 54.71 82.38
CA LEU A 57 39.85 53.67 81.78
C LEU A 57 40.13 53.99 80.30
N LEU A 58 41.20 53.39 79.75
CA LEU A 58 41.54 53.49 78.33
C LEU A 58 40.67 52.56 77.49
N SER A 59 40.01 53.11 76.47
CA SER A 59 39.28 52.40 75.41
C SER A 59 39.91 52.66 74.04
N ASP A 60 39.47 51.94 73.01
CA ASP A 60 39.77 52.22 71.60
C ASP A 60 39.52 53.70 71.22
N LYS A 61 38.50 54.32 71.81
CA LYS A 61 38.13 55.74 71.58
C LYS A 61 38.80 56.72 72.54
N GLY A 62 39.91 56.30 73.16
CA GLY A 62 40.63 57.04 74.20
C GLY A 62 40.03 56.84 75.58
N ILE A 63 40.26 57.79 76.50
CA ILE A 63 39.77 57.63 77.88
C ILE A 63 38.24 57.73 77.93
N ARG A 64 37.59 56.75 78.56
CA ARG A 64 36.14 56.71 78.83
C ARG A 64 35.88 56.19 80.24
N HIS A 65 34.64 56.33 80.72
CA HIS A 65 34.21 55.81 82.00
C HIS A 65 33.81 54.33 81.84
N THR A 66 34.13 53.45 82.79
CA THR A 66 33.92 51.99 82.67
C THR A 66 32.47 51.58 82.39
N LYS A 67 31.48 52.39 82.80
CA LYS A 67 30.05 52.24 82.46
C LYS A 67 29.74 52.38 80.96
N ASP A 68 30.58 53.13 80.23
CA ASP A 68 30.44 53.45 78.79
C ASP A 68 31.35 52.59 77.91
N ILE A 69 32.24 51.79 78.52
CA ILE A 69 33.14 50.85 77.83
C ILE A 69 32.50 49.45 77.82
N ARG A 70 32.74 48.68 76.76
CA ARG A 70 32.37 47.26 76.67
C ARG A 70 33.57 46.34 76.52
N LEU A 71 33.42 45.09 76.98
CA LEU A 71 34.38 44.05 76.63
C LEU A 71 34.20 43.69 75.14
N TYR A 72 35.25 43.89 74.33
CA TYR A 72 35.32 43.36 72.96
C TYR A 72 34.86 41.89 72.90
N HIS A 73 33.98 41.60 71.93
CA HIS A 73 33.37 40.31 71.66
C HIS A 73 33.18 40.18 70.15
N GLY A 74 33.53 39.03 69.56
CA GLY A 74 33.61 38.85 68.11
C GLY A 74 32.33 39.23 67.38
N ASP A 75 31.19 38.70 67.82
CA ASP A 75 29.88 38.86 67.15
C ASP A 75 29.41 40.31 67.02
N PHE A 76 29.82 41.19 67.94
CA PHE A 76 29.40 42.60 67.98
C PHE A 76 30.34 43.50 67.16
N ALA A 77 31.62 43.14 67.05
CA ALA A 77 32.66 43.96 66.43
C ALA A 77 32.39 44.38 64.96
N PRO A 78 31.67 43.62 64.11
CA PRO A 78 31.35 44.07 62.76
C PRO A 78 30.44 45.30 62.70
N PHE A 79 29.50 45.48 63.64
CA PHE A 79 28.45 46.49 63.53
C PHE A 79 28.38 47.47 64.72
N MET A 80 28.95 47.15 65.88
CA MET A 80 29.01 48.06 67.04
C MET A 80 30.15 49.07 66.92
N GLN A 81 30.15 49.85 65.83
CA GLN A 81 31.21 50.81 65.53
C GLN A 81 31.16 52.05 66.44
N ASN A 82 29.98 52.51 66.86
CA ASN A 82 29.71 53.56 67.84
C ASN A 82 30.38 53.32 69.21
N THR A 83 30.15 52.14 69.78
CA THR A 83 30.35 51.86 71.22
C THR A 83 31.82 51.66 71.61
N PRO A 84 32.37 52.39 72.60
CA PRO A 84 33.74 52.19 73.08
C PRO A 84 34.00 50.79 73.65
N ILE A 85 35.12 50.18 73.29
CA ILE A 85 35.55 48.85 73.74
C ILE A 85 36.88 48.90 74.50
N LEU A 86 37.10 47.91 75.36
CA LEU A 86 38.41 47.63 75.97
C LEU A 86 39.28 46.83 74.98
N PRO A 87 40.35 47.42 74.40
CA PRO A 87 41.21 46.78 73.39
C PRO A 87 41.85 45.48 73.89
N VAL A 88 42.00 44.50 73.00
CA VAL A 88 42.43 43.13 73.35
C VAL A 88 43.91 43.08 73.75
N GLU A 89 44.71 43.95 73.16
CA GLU A 89 46.14 44.13 73.37
C GLU A 89 46.39 44.60 74.80
N LEU A 90 45.62 45.60 75.23
CA LEU A 90 45.67 46.17 76.58
C LEU A 90 45.24 45.16 77.65
N ARG A 91 44.34 44.22 77.35
CA ARG A 91 43.86 43.23 78.36
C ARG A 91 44.99 42.46 79.04
N LYS A 92 46.14 42.26 78.39
CA LYS A 92 47.33 41.65 79.00
C LYS A 92 48.10 42.64 79.88
N GLU A 93 48.34 43.85 79.38
CA GLU A 93 49.11 44.89 80.07
C GLU A 93 48.42 45.43 81.34
N ILE A 94 47.09 45.48 81.35
CA ILE A 94 46.28 45.98 82.47
C ILE A 94 45.36 44.90 83.08
N ALA A 95 45.71 43.62 82.88
CA ALA A 95 44.96 42.46 83.38
C ALA A 95 44.63 42.54 84.88
N ILE A 96 45.65 42.83 85.68
CA ILE A 96 45.57 42.91 87.14
C ILE A 96 44.58 44.02 87.53
N MET A 97 44.80 45.25 87.02
CA MET A 97 43.95 46.41 87.29
C MET A 97 42.48 46.16 86.94
N VAL A 98 42.19 45.53 85.79
CA VAL A 98 40.80 45.27 85.35
C VAL A 98 40.15 44.15 86.16
N GLY A 99 40.90 43.14 86.60
CA GLY A 99 40.42 42.10 87.50
C GLY A 99 40.15 42.60 88.92
N ASP A 100 40.95 43.57 89.38
CA ASP A 100 40.87 44.19 90.70
C ASP A 100 39.74 45.22 90.87
N LEU A 101 39.05 45.62 89.78
CA LEU A 101 37.92 46.54 89.88
C LEU A 101 36.75 45.94 90.70
N PRO A 102 36.27 46.63 91.76
CA PRO A 102 35.04 46.26 92.45
C PRO A 102 33.85 46.23 91.52
N GLU A 103 32.84 45.42 91.84
CA GLU A 103 31.72 45.12 90.95
C GLU A 103 31.02 46.36 90.36
N LYS A 104 30.82 47.40 91.19
CA LYS A 104 30.22 48.68 90.78
C LYS A 104 31.01 49.43 89.67
N LEU A 105 32.32 49.18 89.55
CA LEU A 105 33.23 49.84 88.60
C LEU A 105 33.61 48.98 87.38
N ARG A 106 33.20 47.71 87.31
CA ARG A 106 33.64 46.77 86.26
C ARG A 106 33.15 47.16 84.85
N VAL A 107 34.03 46.95 83.87
CA VAL A 107 33.67 47.01 82.43
C VAL A 107 32.68 45.87 82.13
N ARG A 108 31.56 46.21 81.49
CA ARG A 108 30.45 45.26 81.25
C ARG A 108 30.55 44.60 79.88
N ALA A 109 29.90 43.44 79.73
CA ALA A 109 29.58 42.89 78.41
C ALA A 109 28.49 43.73 77.72
N TYR A 110 28.31 43.55 76.41
CA TYR A 110 27.25 44.19 75.64
C TYR A 110 25.85 43.80 76.14
N ALA A 111 24.95 44.78 76.22
CA ALA A 111 23.53 44.59 76.50
C ALA A 111 22.67 44.91 75.26
N PHE A 112 21.44 44.40 75.20
CA PHE A 112 20.52 44.66 74.08
C PHE A 112 20.28 46.17 73.83
N ASN A 113 20.18 46.97 74.89
CA ASN A 113 20.02 48.42 74.80
C ASN A 113 21.30 49.16 74.33
N ASP A 114 22.45 48.49 74.22
CA ASP A 114 23.61 49.06 73.52
C ASP A 114 23.41 48.97 72.00
N VAL A 115 22.96 47.81 71.52
CA VAL A 115 22.66 47.57 70.09
C VAL A 115 21.55 48.49 69.58
N VAL A 116 20.46 48.66 70.35
CA VAL A 116 19.39 49.60 69.96
C VAL A 116 19.93 51.03 69.77
N ARG A 117 20.81 51.50 70.68
CA ARG A 117 21.41 52.85 70.58
C ARG A 117 22.39 52.98 69.41
N GLU A 118 23.13 51.92 69.08
CA GLU A 118 23.96 51.88 67.86
C GLU A 118 23.09 52.06 66.61
N LEU A 119 22.04 51.24 66.46
CA LEU A 119 21.11 51.28 65.33
C LEU A 119 20.33 52.60 65.22
N GLU A 120 19.93 53.20 66.34
CA GLU A 120 19.27 54.51 66.34
C GLU A 120 20.21 55.64 65.88
N SER A 121 21.52 55.54 66.19
CA SER A 121 22.51 56.61 66.00
C SER A 121 22.95 56.85 64.55
N ARG A 122 22.86 55.83 63.67
CA ARG A 122 23.39 55.89 62.30
C ARG A 122 22.69 54.90 61.37
N TYR A 123 22.87 55.10 60.06
CA TYR A 123 22.60 54.03 59.09
C TYR A 123 23.77 53.03 59.10
N LEU A 124 23.45 51.75 58.99
CA LEU A 124 24.42 50.68 58.80
C LEU A 124 24.64 50.43 57.30
N THR A 125 25.87 50.07 56.93
CA THR A 125 26.19 49.51 55.61
C THR A 125 25.65 48.08 55.48
N GLU A 126 25.66 47.53 54.26
CA GLU A 126 25.07 46.22 53.99
C GLU A 126 25.69 45.08 54.81
N SER A 127 27.02 45.07 54.93
CA SER A 127 27.78 44.08 55.71
C SER A 127 27.56 44.21 57.22
N GLU A 128 27.44 45.43 57.74
CA GLU A 128 27.12 45.69 59.15
C GLU A 128 25.70 45.27 59.48
N MET A 129 24.72 45.58 58.63
CA MET A 129 23.33 45.18 58.84
C MET A 129 23.19 43.67 58.77
N ALA A 130 23.82 43.01 57.79
CA ALA A 130 23.85 41.56 57.70
C ALA A 130 24.49 40.92 58.95
N ALA A 131 25.56 41.50 59.50
CA ALA A 131 26.15 41.03 60.75
C ALA A 131 25.23 41.25 61.97
N CYS A 132 24.56 42.40 62.07
CA CYS A 132 23.59 42.68 63.13
C CYS A 132 22.40 41.71 63.10
N LEU A 133 21.88 41.39 61.91
CA LEU A 133 20.77 40.44 61.75
C LEU A 133 21.22 39.00 62.03
N ARG A 134 22.42 38.58 61.60
CA ARG A 134 23.03 37.28 62.00
C ARG A 134 23.16 37.16 63.52
N TRP A 135 23.71 38.18 64.18
CA TRP A 135 23.81 38.24 65.64
C TRP A 135 22.43 38.10 66.30
N TRP A 136 21.43 38.84 65.83
CA TRP A 136 20.07 38.76 66.35
C TRP A 136 19.46 37.36 66.19
N THR A 137 19.59 36.71 65.03
CA THR A 137 19.08 35.35 64.84
C THR A 137 19.74 34.32 65.76
N ASN A 138 21.03 34.46 66.04
CA ASN A 138 21.75 33.55 66.95
C ASN A 138 21.40 33.82 68.43
N MET A 139 21.18 35.09 68.81
CA MET A 139 20.69 35.47 70.14
C MET A 139 19.27 34.98 70.42
N PHE A 140 18.39 35.01 69.41
CA PHE A 140 17.01 34.56 69.51
C PHE A 140 16.90 33.05 69.81
N GLU A 141 17.77 32.25 69.18
CA GLU A 141 17.85 30.79 69.37
C GLU A 141 18.51 30.40 70.69
N SER A 142 19.60 31.07 71.08
CA SER A 142 20.43 30.68 72.23
C SER A 142 19.84 31.02 73.61
N GLN A 143 18.84 31.89 73.71
CA GLN A 143 18.27 32.31 75.00
C GLN A 143 16.91 31.66 75.32
N GLY A 144 16.95 30.40 75.74
CA GLY A 144 15.84 29.69 76.41
C GLY A 144 15.49 30.22 77.82
N ARG A 145 15.70 31.52 78.08
CA ARG A 145 15.41 32.23 79.34
C ARG A 145 14.50 33.46 79.17
N LEU A 146 14.22 33.88 77.93
CA LEU A 146 13.31 34.99 77.63
C LEU A 146 11.93 34.44 77.25
N SER A 147 10.86 35.10 77.69
CA SER A 147 9.50 34.76 77.24
C SER A 147 9.24 35.20 75.80
N GLU A 148 8.23 34.63 75.15
CA GLU A 148 7.89 34.99 73.77
C GLU A 148 7.43 36.45 73.63
N GLU A 149 6.82 37.01 74.68
CA GLU A 149 6.49 38.45 74.76
C GLU A 149 7.76 39.30 74.77
N GLN A 150 8.77 38.93 75.56
CA GLN A 150 10.05 39.63 75.63
C GLN A 150 10.83 39.54 74.31
N LYS A 151 10.87 38.34 73.70
CA LYS A 151 11.46 38.13 72.37
C LYS A 151 10.78 39.00 71.32
N LYS A 152 9.44 39.06 71.31
CA LYS A 152 8.64 39.90 70.42
C LYS A 152 8.84 41.40 70.67
N GLU A 153 8.96 41.83 71.93
CA GLU A 153 9.27 43.21 72.29
C GLU A 153 10.65 43.63 71.78
N TYR A 154 11.68 42.80 72.01
CA TYR A 154 13.05 43.07 71.56
C TYR A 154 13.15 43.05 70.03
N ARG A 155 12.49 42.09 69.36
CA ARG A 155 12.36 42.07 67.89
C ARG A 155 11.80 43.38 67.35
N ASN A 156 10.68 43.83 67.91
CA ASN A 156 10.01 45.06 67.48
C ASN A 156 10.87 46.31 67.74
N LYS A 157 11.64 46.35 68.83
CA LYS A 157 12.62 47.42 69.09
C LYS A 157 13.76 47.42 68.09
N LEU A 158 14.33 46.25 67.78
CA LEU A 158 15.43 46.13 66.81
C LEU A 158 14.98 46.50 65.39
N LEU A 159 13.82 46.04 64.94
CA LEU A 159 13.25 46.40 63.63
C LEU A 159 12.87 47.89 63.54
N LYS A 160 12.43 48.51 64.64
CA LYS A 160 12.14 49.95 64.68
C LYS A 160 13.41 50.82 64.67
N ALA A 161 14.49 50.35 65.29
CA ALA A 161 15.77 51.05 65.34
C ALA A 161 16.59 50.86 64.05
N GLY A 162 16.53 49.68 63.44
CA GLY A 162 17.39 49.27 62.33
C GLY A 162 17.16 50.04 61.03
N LYS A 163 18.22 50.75 60.60
CA LYS A 163 18.26 51.52 59.35
C LYS A 163 19.50 51.12 58.56
N ALA A 164 19.34 50.91 57.25
CA ALA A 164 20.43 50.51 56.36
C ALA A 164 20.52 51.41 55.11
N LEU A 165 21.69 51.42 54.49
CA LEU A 165 21.92 51.93 53.13
C LEU A 165 22.29 50.76 52.23
N SER A 166 21.53 50.55 51.15
CA SER A 166 21.77 49.52 50.13
C SER A 166 21.43 50.05 48.75
N GLY A 167 22.28 49.82 47.76
CA GLY A 167 22.08 50.34 46.39
C GLY A 167 21.83 51.85 46.29
N GLY A 168 22.33 52.65 47.25
CA GLY A 168 22.07 54.09 47.38
C GLY A 168 20.69 54.46 47.97
N LYS A 169 19.81 53.50 48.26
CA LYS A 169 18.49 53.72 48.89
C LYS A 169 18.58 53.57 50.41
N GLN A 170 17.76 54.35 51.13
CA GLN A 170 17.57 54.23 52.58
C GLN A 170 16.50 53.16 52.87
N ILE A 171 16.79 52.25 53.80
CA ILE A 171 15.90 51.14 54.15
C ILE A 171 15.65 51.13 55.65
N ASN A 172 14.38 51.16 56.05
CA ASN A 172 13.93 51.07 57.44
C ASN A 172 13.37 49.67 57.70
N LEU A 173 13.97 48.91 58.63
CA LEU A 173 13.55 47.52 58.89
C LEU A 173 12.10 47.39 59.42
N SER A 174 11.49 48.50 59.86
CA SER A 174 10.10 48.57 60.31
C SER A 174 9.06 48.51 59.19
N VAL A 175 9.44 48.79 57.93
CA VAL A 175 8.56 48.68 56.76
C VAL A 175 8.56 47.25 56.21
N ILE A 176 9.68 46.55 56.40
CA ILE A 176 9.95 45.22 55.86
C ILE A 176 9.03 44.16 56.48
N LYS A 177 8.41 43.36 55.62
CA LYS A 177 7.55 42.21 55.94
C LYS A 177 7.98 40.93 55.21
N THR A 178 8.73 41.05 54.11
CA THR A 178 9.02 39.94 53.20
C THR A 178 10.50 39.83 52.88
N PHE A 179 10.94 38.63 52.48
CA PHE A 179 12.28 38.35 52.00
C PHE A 179 12.27 37.35 50.84
N ILE A 180 13.38 37.25 50.11
CA ILE A 180 13.51 36.38 48.93
C ILE A 180 14.21 35.07 49.34
N GLU A 181 13.58 33.93 49.03
CA GLU A 181 14.13 32.60 49.31
C GLU A 181 14.37 31.79 48.02
N GLY A 182 14.99 30.62 48.17
CA GLY A 182 14.86 29.49 47.26
C GLY A 182 15.24 29.77 45.81
N ARG A 183 14.32 29.45 44.88
CA ARG A 183 14.55 29.60 43.44
C ARG A 183 14.54 31.06 43.00
N MET A 184 13.69 31.90 43.59
CA MET A 184 13.53 33.29 43.13
C MET A 184 14.83 34.09 43.29
N LEU A 185 15.57 33.84 44.38
CA LEU A 185 16.88 34.46 44.62
C LEU A 185 17.93 34.13 43.54
N ASN A 186 17.82 32.97 42.88
CA ASN A 186 18.82 32.49 41.90
C ASN A 186 18.51 32.88 40.44
N VAL A 187 17.26 33.25 40.12
CA VAL A 187 16.82 33.55 38.74
C VAL A 187 16.62 35.06 38.53
N ARG A 188 16.24 35.79 39.58
CA ARG A 188 16.14 37.25 39.59
C ARG A 188 17.54 37.88 39.55
N ARG A 189 17.72 39.00 38.84
CA ARG A 189 18.98 39.77 38.88
C ARG A 189 19.09 40.49 40.23
N PRO A 190 20.30 40.82 40.70
CA PRO A 190 20.47 41.65 41.91
C PRO A 190 19.71 42.97 41.81
N ASP A 191 19.80 43.63 40.65
CA ASP A 191 19.31 44.99 40.39
C ASP A 191 17.82 45.07 40.01
N ASP A 192 17.13 43.94 39.80
CA ASP A 192 15.69 43.96 39.52
C ASP A 192 14.94 44.71 40.65
N PRO A 193 13.85 45.43 40.37
CA PRO A 193 13.12 46.15 41.40
C PRO A 193 12.46 45.19 42.41
N LEU A 194 12.25 45.71 43.62
CA LEU A 194 11.62 45.02 44.75
C LEU A 194 10.58 45.92 45.42
N PRO A 195 9.46 45.33 45.91
CA PRO A 195 8.51 46.03 46.78
C PRO A 195 9.20 46.67 47.99
N GLU A 196 8.68 47.81 48.45
CA GLU A 196 9.23 48.55 49.59
C GLU A 196 9.20 47.77 50.92
N ASP A 197 8.37 46.73 51.02
CA ASP A 197 8.31 45.82 52.16
C ASP A 197 9.16 44.55 52.02
N THR A 198 9.91 44.37 50.93
CA THR A 198 10.84 43.24 50.73
C THR A 198 12.29 43.65 51.03
N ILE A 199 12.98 42.89 51.90
CA ILE A 199 14.40 43.14 52.21
C ILE A 199 15.31 42.80 51.00
N PRO A 200 16.25 43.70 50.60
CA PRO A 200 17.25 43.37 49.61
C PRO A 200 18.19 42.24 50.08
N PRO A 201 18.51 41.24 49.24
CA PRO A 201 19.31 40.08 49.64
C PRO A 201 20.69 40.40 50.24
N ALA A 202 21.31 41.53 49.86
CA ALA A 202 22.58 41.99 50.43
C ALA A 202 22.50 42.19 51.95
N LEU A 203 21.40 42.75 52.46
CA LEU A 203 21.20 43.01 53.89
C LEU A 203 20.99 41.74 54.73
N ILE A 204 20.64 40.63 54.09
CA ILE A 204 20.47 39.31 54.73
C ILE A 204 21.54 38.28 54.30
N GLN A 205 22.61 38.74 53.64
CA GLN A 205 23.67 37.85 53.17
C GLN A 205 24.24 37.01 54.33
N GLY A 206 24.33 35.69 54.14
CA GLY A 206 24.81 34.75 55.17
C GLY A 206 23.76 34.29 56.19
N LEU A 207 22.52 34.78 56.15
CA LEU A 207 21.38 34.21 56.88
C LEU A 207 20.82 32.98 56.15
N ASN A 208 21.63 31.93 56.05
CA ASN A 208 21.34 30.74 55.24
C ASN A 208 20.30 29.78 55.88
N ASN A 209 19.48 30.26 56.83
CA ASN A 209 18.44 29.49 57.52
C ASN A 209 17.12 30.29 57.54
N PRO A 210 16.27 30.14 56.50
CA PRO A 210 15.03 30.91 56.38
C PRO A 210 13.95 30.66 57.44
N PRO A 211 13.79 29.44 58.01
CA PRO A 211 12.99 29.26 59.23
C PRO A 211 13.39 30.21 60.37
N ARG A 212 14.70 30.39 60.64
CA ARG A 212 15.17 31.36 61.65
C ARG A 212 14.83 32.81 61.27
N ILE A 213 14.79 33.17 59.98
CA ILE A 213 14.32 34.50 59.53
C ILE A 213 12.84 34.67 59.88
N ARG A 214 12.00 33.68 59.53
CA ARG A 214 10.55 33.68 59.84
C ARG A 214 10.27 33.82 61.34
N GLU A 215 10.99 33.08 62.18
CA GLU A 215 10.80 33.12 63.64
C GLU A 215 11.37 34.41 64.27
N ALA A 216 12.66 34.66 64.08
CA ALA A 216 13.38 35.72 64.80
C ALA A 216 13.08 37.12 64.26
N LEU A 217 12.70 37.28 62.99
CA LEU A 217 12.38 38.58 62.37
C LEU A 217 10.88 38.74 62.06
N GLY A 218 10.13 37.63 61.92
CA GLY A 218 8.68 37.68 61.65
C GLY A 218 8.31 37.89 60.18
N TRP A 219 9.32 38.04 59.30
CA TRP A 219 9.14 38.22 57.86
C TRP A 219 8.72 36.92 57.16
N GLN A 220 8.03 37.03 56.03
CA GLN A 220 7.58 35.89 55.20
C GLN A 220 8.34 35.81 53.88
N GLU A 221 8.24 34.68 53.18
CA GLU A 221 8.74 34.58 51.81
C GLU A 221 7.90 35.45 50.86
N MET A 222 8.53 36.21 49.97
CA MET A 222 7.84 37.02 48.97
C MET A 222 7.24 36.11 47.87
N SER A 223 5.92 36.18 47.66
CA SER A 223 5.30 35.46 46.54
C SER A 223 5.70 36.06 45.19
N ILE A 224 5.70 35.24 44.14
CA ILE A 224 5.91 35.71 42.77
C ILE A 224 4.82 36.69 42.33
N THR A 225 3.60 36.56 42.86
CA THR A 225 2.46 37.44 42.55
C THR A 225 2.58 38.81 43.20
N HIS A 226 3.14 38.93 44.42
CA HIS A 226 3.50 40.21 45.03
C HIS A 226 4.56 40.97 44.22
N TRP A 227 5.55 40.25 43.68
CA TRP A 227 6.57 40.84 42.81
C TRP A 227 5.99 41.30 41.46
N LEU A 228 5.17 40.48 40.80
CA LEU A 228 4.51 40.88 39.55
C LEU A 228 3.54 42.06 39.74
N LEU A 229 2.81 42.09 40.84
CA LEU A 229 1.94 43.22 41.19
C LEU A 229 2.76 44.51 41.29
N HIS A 230 3.94 44.46 41.91
CA HIS A 230 4.89 45.57 41.93
C HIS A 230 5.50 45.90 40.54
N LEU A 231 5.72 44.92 39.67
CA LEU A 231 6.15 45.18 38.27
C LEU A 231 5.06 45.81 37.39
N ARG A 232 3.78 45.66 37.75
CA ARG A 232 2.63 46.22 37.02
C ARG A 232 2.21 47.59 37.56
N ASP A 233 2.08 47.70 38.89
CA ASP A 233 1.44 48.84 39.56
C ASP A 233 2.46 49.73 40.33
N GLY A 234 3.72 49.30 40.42
CA GLY A 234 4.78 50.03 41.12
C GLY A 234 5.30 51.25 40.36
N ASN A 235 5.77 52.26 41.09
CA ASN A 235 6.43 53.44 40.54
C ASN A 235 7.86 53.11 40.09
N LEU A 236 7.98 52.47 38.92
CA LEU A 236 9.23 52.02 38.33
C LEU A 236 9.76 53.01 37.27
N ASP A 237 11.07 53.04 37.11
CA ASP A 237 11.72 53.74 36.02
C ASP A 237 11.53 52.98 34.69
N GLN A 238 11.72 53.69 33.57
CA GLN A 238 11.43 53.16 32.23
C GLN A 238 12.21 51.87 31.89
N ALA A 239 13.41 51.66 32.43
CA ALA A 239 14.20 50.47 32.14
C ALA A 239 13.60 49.19 32.75
N HIS A 240 12.82 49.31 33.83
CA HIS A 240 12.18 48.20 34.55
C HIS A 240 10.66 48.10 34.30
N SER A 241 10.15 48.75 33.24
CA SER A 241 8.75 48.64 32.84
C SER A 241 8.51 47.44 31.93
N ILE A 242 7.66 46.50 32.37
CA ILE A 242 7.24 45.33 31.57
C ILE A 242 6.33 45.68 30.37
N THR A 243 5.83 46.92 30.28
CA THR A 243 4.98 47.40 29.18
C THR A 243 5.71 48.33 28.20
N LEU A 244 6.88 48.88 28.58
CA LEU A 244 7.66 49.80 27.74
C LEU A 244 9.01 49.24 27.29
N THR A 245 9.61 48.29 28.03
CA THR A 245 10.98 47.81 27.78
C THR A 245 10.99 46.31 27.43
N PRO A 246 11.00 45.93 26.13
CA PRO A 246 10.94 44.55 25.65
C PRO A 246 11.96 43.60 26.31
N ASN A 247 13.20 44.04 26.49
CA ASN A 247 14.26 43.20 27.05
C ASN A 247 14.09 42.98 28.57
N PHE A 248 13.36 43.85 29.26
CA PHE A 248 12.98 43.63 30.67
C PHE A 248 11.79 42.69 30.76
N ALA A 249 10.76 42.85 29.91
CA ALA A 249 9.65 41.91 29.84
C ALA A 249 10.11 40.46 29.54
N ILE A 250 11.03 40.28 28.58
CA ILE A 250 11.65 38.95 28.32
C ILE A 250 12.33 38.40 29.58
N HIS A 251 13.06 39.23 30.31
CA HIS A 251 13.69 38.83 31.57
C HIS A 251 12.65 38.44 32.63
N THR A 252 11.57 39.20 32.81
CA THR A 252 10.45 38.85 33.69
C THR A 252 9.83 37.50 33.30
N PHE A 253 9.56 37.25 32.01
CA PHE A 253 9.06 35.95 31.55
C PHE A 253 10.06 34.82 31.72
N THR A 254 11.37 35.07 31.64
CA THR A 254 12.41 34.09 32.02
C THR A 254 12.40 33.78 33.52
N VAL A 255 12.20 34.78 34.39
CA VAL A 255 12.03 34.54 35.83
C VAL A 255 10.77 33.71 36.10
N LEU A 256 9.66 34.01 35.43
CA LEU A 256 8.42 33.23 35.56
C LEU A 256 8.55 31.81 35.04
N SER A 257 9.11 31.57 33.84
CA SER A 257 9.29 30.24 33.26
C SER A 257 10.03 29.27 34.20
N ASN A 258 11.14 29.72 34.80
CA ASN A 258 11.94 28.91 35.72
C ASN A 258 11.22 28.55 37.04
N LEU A 259 10.21 29.33 37.42
CA LEU A 259 9.38 29.09 38.61
C LEU A 259 8.11 28.29 38.26
N TRP A 260 7.58 28.45 37.04
CA TRP A 260 6.32 27.89 36.54
C TRP A 260 6.05 26.42 36.90
N PRO A 261 7.03 25.48 36.79
CA PRO A 261 6.78 24.07 37.12
C PRO A 261 6.38 23.84 38.58
N GLY A 262 6.86 24.70 39.50
CA GLY A 262 6.60 24.61 40.94
C GLY A 262 5.43 25.47 41.44
N LEU A 263 4.81 26.30 40.60
CA LEU A 263 3.72 27.17 41.03
C LEU A 263 2.39 26.40 41.17
N PRO A 264 1.62 26.60 42.27
CA PRO A 264 0.25 26.11 42.41
C PRO A 264 -0.67 26.63 41.29
N HIS A 265 -1.77 25.91 41.02
CA HIS A 265 -2.70 26.30 39.96
C HIS A 265 -3.31 27.69 40.21
N ASP A 266 -3.77 27.94 41.44
CA ASP A 266 -4.40 29.20 41.84
C ASP A 266 -3.47 30.40 41.60
N SER A 267 -2.18 30.25 41.92
CA SER A 267 -1.16 31.27 41.62
C SER A 267 -0.96 31.47 40.11
N ARG A 268 -1.07 30.43 39.28
CA ARG A 268 -1.01 30.59 37.81
C ARG A 268 -2.23 31.35 37.28
N VAL A 269 -3.41 31.13 37.86
CA VAL A 269 -4.64 31.88 37.53
C VAL A 269 -4.50 33.36 37.95
N GLU A 270 -4.03 33.63 39.16
CA GLU A 270 -3.72 35.00 39.64
C GLU A 270 -2.73 35.72 38.69
N ILE A 271 -1.67 35.03 38.24
CA ILE A 271 -0.70 35.56 37.26
C ILE A 271 -1.36 35.85 35.89
N ARG A 272 -2.33 35.03 35.45
CA ARG A 272 -3.09 35.29 34.21
C ARG A 272 -3.95 36.55 34.36
N GLU A 273 -4.77 36.62 35.41
CA GLU A 273 -5.65 37.77 35.69
C GLU A 273 -4.84 39.07 35.80
N PHE A 274 -3.59 39.00 36.29
CA PHE A 274 -2.73 40.17 36.39
C PHE A 274 -2.15 40.66 35.05
N LEU A 275 -2.08 39.81 34.02
CA LEU A 275 -1.33 40.05 32.78
C LEU A 275 -2.17 39.96 31.49
N GLU A 276 -3.36 39.37 31.50
CA GLU A 276 -4.09 39.03 30.26
C GLU A 276 -4.54 40.25 29.43
N ASP A 277 -4.78 41.38 30.08
CA ASP A 277 -5.14 42.66 29.44
C ASP A 277 -3.96 43.65 29.37
N VAL A 278 -2.78 43.26 29.88
CA VAL A 278 -1.56 44.08 29.90
C VAL A 278 -0.80 43.89 28.58
N ALA A 279 -0.43 44.99 27.92
CA ALA A 279 0.42 44.97 26.74
C ALA A 279 1.90 44.76 27.15
N CYS A 280 2.27 43.52 27.45
CA CYS A 280 3.60 43.14 27.94
C CYS A 280 4.33 42.09 27.08
N ILE A 281 3.69 41.49 26.07
CA ILE A 281 4.32 40.50 25.19
C ILE A 281 5.08 41.19 24.05
N PRO A 282 6.41 41.12 23.98
CA PRO A 282 7.18 41.70 22.89
C PRO A 282 7.09 40.82 21.63
N THR A 283 6.65 41.45 20.54
CA THR A 283 6.43 40.81 19.23
C THR A 283 7.30 41.43 18.15
N THR A 284 7.43 40.73 17.02
CA THR A 284 8.46 40.96 15.99
C THR A 284 7.90 41.65 14.74
N SER A 285 6.98 42.59 14.92
CA SER A 285 6.28 43.26 13.81
C SER A 285 7.12 44.38 13.17
N SER A 286 7.79 44.07 12.05
CA SER A 286 8.49 45.04 11.17
C SER A 286 9.65 45.85 11.79
N ASN A 287 10.73 45.17 12.20
CA ASN A 287 12.00 45.78 12.66
C ASN A 287 11.92 46.78 13.84
N ARG A 288 10.77 46.91 14.50
CA ARG A 288 10.59 47.62 15.76
C ARG A 288 9.87 46.68 16.75
N PRO A 289 10.34 46.54 17.99
CA PRO A 289 9.65 45.71 18.96
C PRO A 289 8.37 46.42 19.43
N TYR A 290 7.23 45.76 19.24
CA TYR A 290 5.92 46.23 19.73
C TYR A 290 5.40 45.31 20.83
N MET A 291 4.81 45.90 21.85
CA MET A 291 4.25 45.20 23.01
C MET A 291 2.76 44.97 22.78
N HIS A 292 2.32 43.71 22.87
CA HIS A 292 0.93 43.29 22.69
C HIS A 292 0.41 42.58 23.93
N ARG A 293 -0.92 42.44 24.02
CA ARG A 293 -1.54 41.56 25.01
C ARG A 293 -1.28 40.10 24.68
N PRO A 294 -1.26 39.18 25.67
CA PRO A 294 -1.19 37.74 25.42
C PRO A 294 -2.16 37.24 24.34
N LYS A 295 -3.44 37.63 24.42
CA LYS A 295 -4.50 37.23 23.49
C LYS A 295 -4.30 37.75 22.05
N GLU A 296 -3.46 38.77 21.84
CA GLU A 296 -3.18 39.39 20.54
C GLU A 296 -1.91 38.83 19.87
N ALA A 297 -1.08 38.09 20.63
CA ALA A 297 0.21 37.58 20.18
C ALA A 297 0.15 36.10 19.75
N TYR A 298 1.04 35.73 18.83
CA TYR A 298 1.11 34.40 18.23
C TYR A 298 2.48 33.76 18.43
N PHE A 299 2.51 32.42 18.55
CA PHE A 299 3.77 31.68 18.44
C PHE A 299 4.25 31.59 16.98
N PRO A 300 5.55 31.46 16.69
CA PRO A 300 6.08 31.44 15.32
C PRO A 300 5.44 30.39 14.41
N GLU A 301 5.05 29.24 14.96
CA GLU A 301 4.41 28.12 14.26
C GLU A 301 2.99 28.45 13.73
N ALA A 302 2.39 29.57 14.16
CA ALA A 302 1.09 30.02 13.71
C ALA A 302 1.14 30.97 12.50
N ASP A 303 2.29 31.58 12.20
CA ASP A 303 2.44 32.69 11.23
C ASP A 303 2.68 32.21 9.80
N VAL A 304 1.78 31.36 9.31
CA VAL A 304 1.80 30.80 7.95
C VAL A 304 1.87 31.88 6.86
N PHE A 305 1.24 33.04 7.09
CA PHE A 305 1.14 34.11 6.09
C PHE A 305 2.18 35.23 6.28
N ARG A 306 3.08 35.11 7.27
CA ARG A 306 4.15 36.09 7.54
C ARG A 306 3.57 37.50 7.76
N ASP A 307 2.53 37.57 8.58
CA ASP A 307 1.72 38.77 8.86
C ASP A 307 1.04 38.82 10.25
N LEU A 308 1.35 37.87 11.15
CA LEU A 308 0.86 37.86 12.52
C LEU A 308 1.85 38.51 13.50
N GLN A 309 1.36 38.91 14.68
CA GLN A 309 2.18 39.48 15.75
C GLN A 309 2.94 38.38 16.51
N VAL A 310 3.98 37.84 15.88
CA VAL A 310 4.80 36.73 16.38
C VAL A 310 5.64 37.16 17.58
N VAL A 311 5.55 36.42 18.70
CA VAL A 311 6.43 36.58 19.87
C VAL A 311 7.90 36.44 19.48
N ARG A 312 8.78 37.24 20.08
CA ARG A 312 10.22 37.12 19.77
C ARG A 312 10.78 35.74 20.07
N GLN A 313 11.80 35.31 19.33
CA GLN A 313 12.41 33.98 19.44
C GLN A 313 12.92 33.63 20.85
N GLU A 314 13.34 34.62 21.64
CA GLU A 314 13.73 34.38 23.03
C GLU A 314 12.58 33.86 23.90
N LEU A 315 11.32 34.11 23.50
CA LEU A 315 10.11 33.66 24.19
C LEU A 315 9.55 32.33 23.69
N SER A 316 10.04 31.81 22.55
CA SER A 316 9.58 30.54 21.97
C SER A 316 10.60 29.38 22.12
N SER A 317 11.69 29.59 22.88
CA SER A 317 12.82 28.66 22.94
C SER A 317 12.81 27.66 24.11
N ASP A 318 11.97 27.87 25.14
CA ASP A 318 11.87 27.03 26.34
C ASP A 318 10.46 26.43 26.45
N LEU A 319 10.38 25.12 26.69
CA LEU A 319 9.12 24.39 26.83
C LEU A 319 8.22 24.97 27.93
N TRP A 320 8.79 25.34 29.08
CA TRP A 320 8.02 25.92 30.18
C TRP A 320 7.58 27.35 29.90
N MET A 321 8.33 28.07 29.06
CA MET A 321 7.98 29.42 28.63
C MET A 321 6.84 29.39 27.61
N VAL A 322 6.87 28.43 26.69
CA VAL A 322 5.76 28.18 25.73
C VAL A 322 4.50 27.72 26.47
N ASP A 323 4.60 26.83 27.45
CA ASP A 323 3.47 26.36 28.28
C ASP A 323 2.87 27.49 29.12
N MET A 324 3.72 28.33 29.74
CA MET A 324 3.31 29.54 30.45
C MET A 324 2.64 30.56 29.53
N LEU A 325 3.23 30.88 28.37
CA LEU A 325 2.70 31.89 27.45
C LEU A 325 1.38 31.45 26.80
N GLU A 326 1.22 30.16 26.47
CA GLU A 326 -0.08 29.60 26.09
C GLU A 326 -1.10 29.72 27.24
N PHE A 327 -0.68 29.45 28.49
CA PHE A 327 -1.55 29.65 29.64
C PHE A 327 -1.91 31.12 29.88
N LEU A 328 -1.09 32.10 29.49
CA LEU A 328 -1.44 33.52 29.52
C LEU A 328 -2.36 33.95 28.36
N GLY A 329 -2.44 33.16 27.28
CA GLY A 329 -3.34 33.38 26.14
C GLY A 329 -2.66 33.58 24.78
N VAL A 330 -1.33 33.43 24.69
CA VAL A 330 -0.60 33.50 23.41
C VAL A 330 -1.03 32.35 22.49
N GLN A 331 -1.37 32.67 21.24
CA GLN A 331 -2.06 31.74 20.35
C GLN A 331 -1.10 30.85 19.56
N LYS A 332 -1.23 29.52 19.70
CA LYS A 332 -0.47 28.51 18.91
C LYS A 332 -0.99 28.27 17.50
N ARG A 333 -2.09 28.91 17.09
CA ARG A 333 -2.68 28.78 15.74
C ARG A 333 -3.60 29.95 15.42
N CYS A 334 -3.71 30.29 14.14
CA CYS A 334 -4.78 31.16 13.64
C CYS A 334 -6.14 30.41 13.63
N ASP A 335 -7.24 31.15 13.72
CA ASP A 335 -8.59 30.64 13.48
C ASP A 335 -8.75 30.04 12.07
N ILE A 336 -9.63 29.04 11.92
CA ILE A 336 -9.80 28.27 10.68
C ILE A 336 -10.50 29.05 9.56
N GLU A 337 -11.48 29.91 9.86
CA GLU A 337 -12.14 30.72 8.83
C GLU A 337 -11.21 31.83 8.36
N THR A 338 -10.49 32.45 9.30
CA THR A 338 -9.44 33.43 9.05
C THR A 338 -8.31 32.84 8.21
N PHE A 339 -7.86 31.63 8.54
CA PHE A 339 -6.85 30.88 7.80
C PHE A 339 -7.29 30.56 6.37
N ILE A 340 -8.48 29.99 6.17
CA ILE A 340 -9.01 29.65 4.83
C ILE A 340 -9.17 30.93 3.99
N SER A 341 -9.66 32.02 4.59
CA SER A 341 -9.80 33.32 3.93
C SER A 341 -8.45 33.87 3.44
N LYS A 342 -7.39 33.82 4.25
CA LYS A 342 -6.05 34.23 3.83
C LYS A 342 -5.46 33.29 2.77
N ALA A 343 -5.50 31.97 2.98
CA ALA A 343 -4.93 30.99 2.05
C ALA A 343 -5.54 31.04 0.63
N MET A 344 -6.80 31.44 0.50
CA MET A 344 -7.45 31.65 -0.79
C MET A 344 -7.01 32.92 -1.54
N ASN A 345 -6.43 33.91 -0.85
CA ASN A 345 -6.14 35.26 -1.40
C ASN A 345 -4.66 35.68 -1.32
N ASP A 346 -3.85 34.97 -0.54
CA ASP A 346 -2.41 35.23 -0.36
C ASP A 346 -1.59 34.08 -0.97
N ASP A 347 -0.43 34.39 -1.55
CA ASP A 347 0.50 33.43 -2.18
C ASP A 347 1.86 33.36 -1.45
N ARG A 348 2.02 34.02 -0.29
CA ARG A 348 3.27 34.07 0.50
C ARG A 348 3.58 32.81 1.33
N TRP A 349 2.71 31.81 1.29
CA TRP A 349 2.77 30.57 2.08
C TRP A 349 2.95 29.35 1.16
N ASP A 350 3.61 28.30 1.65
CA ASP A 350 3.76 27.04 0.93
C ASP A 350 2.90 25.90 1.50
N ALA A 351 2.81 24.78 0.79
CA ALA A 351 1.98 23.66 1.26
C ALA A 351 2.52 22.95 2.51
N LEU A 352 3.81 23.12 2.87
CA LEU A 352 4.36 22.64 4.13
C LEU A 352 3.92 23.53 5.30
N ASP A 353 3.77 24.84 5.09
CA ASP A 353 3.15 25.75 6.07
C ASP A 353 1.69 25.34 6.36
N LEU A 354 0.93 24.99 5.33
CA LEU A 354 -0.41 24.40 5.47
C LEU A 354 -0.37 23.02 6.17
N ALA A 355 0.63 22.19 5.87
CA ALA A 355 0.82 20.90 6.54
C ALA A 355 1.09 21.07 8.05
N ARG A 356 1.94 22.04 8.43
CA ARG A 356 2.21 22.42 9.84
C ARG A 356 0.93 22.87 10.54
N TYR A 357 0.16 23.77 9.93
CA TYR A 357 -1.11 24.24 10.48
C TYR A 357 -2.14 23.10 10.66
N LEU A 358 -2.31 22.24 9.67
CA LEU A 358 -3.23 21.10 9.70
C LEU A 358 -2.80 20.00 10.68
N ALA A 359 -1.50 19.81 10.90
CA ALA A 359 -0.98 18.84 11.87
C ALA A 359 -1.38 19.21 13.32
N LEU A 360 -1.44 20.51 13.63
CA LEU A 360 -1.94 21.09 14.89
C LEU A 360 -3.48 21.20 14.95
N SER A 361 -4.15 21.10 13.80
CA SER A 361 -5.58 21.42 13.63
C SER A 361 -6.37 20.27 13.00
N ARG A 362 -6.03 19.02 13.36
CA ARG A 362 -6.54 17.77 12.76
C ARG A 362 -8.06 17.68 12.63
N ASN A 363 -8.81 18.31 13.53
CA ASN A 363 -10.28 18.34 13.51
C ASN A 363 -10.85 19.00 12.24
N HIS A 364 -10.09 19.89 11.57
CA HIS A 364 -10.52 20.60 10.37
C HIS A 364 -10.03 19.94 9.06
N VAL A 365 -9.15 18.94 9.15
CA VAL A 365 -8.60 18.22 7.98
C VAL A 365 -9.68 17.70 7.02
N PRO A 366 -10.78 17.03 7.46
CA PRO A 366 -11.79 16.51 6.55
C PRO A 366 -12.50 17.58 5.70
N ARG A 367 -12.56 18.82 6.20
CA ARG A 367 -13.09 19.98 5.47
C ARG A 367 -12.06 20.50 4.47
N VAL A 368 -10.80 20.65 4.90
CA VAL A 368 -9.76 21.29 4.07
C VAL A 368 -9.33 20.43 2.88
N ILE A 369 -9.27 19.10 3.01
CA ILE A 369 -8.93 18.20 1.88
C ILE A 369 -9.95 18.24 0.72
N GLN A 370 -11.18 18.70 0.97
CA GLN A 370 -12.24 18.86 -0.03
C GLN A 370 -12.24 20.23 -0.72
N LEU A 371 -11.45 21.19 -0.22
CA LEU A 371 -11.35 22.53 -0.78
C LEU A 371 -10.26 22.61 -1.84
N LYS A 372 -10.48 23.46 -2.85
CA LYS A 372 -9.45 23.88 -3.81
C LYS A 372 -8.49 24.90 -3.17
N LEU A 373 -7.80 24.47 -2.12
CA LEU A 373 -6.92 25.32 -1.31
C LEU A 373 -5.44 25.14 -1.67
N PHE A 374 -5.05 23.96 -2.15
CA PHE A 374 -3.64 23.59 -2.30
C PHE A 374 -3.05 24.26 -3.55
N PRO A 375 -2.07 25.18 -3.40
CA PRO A 375 -1.45 25.85 -4.54
C PRO A 375 -0.56 24.88 -5.30
N CYS A 376 -0.61 24.97 -6.62
CA CYS A 376 0.29 24.28 -7.54
C CYS A 376 1.34 25.23 -8.11
N SER A 377 2.46 24.69 -8.59
CA SER A 377 3.57 25.48 -9.17
C SER A 377 3.21 26.23 -10.47
N ASN A 378 2.01 26.02 -11.02
CA ASN A 378 1.45 26.76 -12.15
C ASN A 378 0.53 27.92 -11.74
N GLY A 379 0.39 28.19 -10.43
CA GLY A 379 -0.50 29.23 -9.88
C GLY A 379 -1.96 28.82 -9.69
N GLU A 380 -2.38 27.64 -10.15
CA GLU A 380 -3.73 27.13 -9.86
C GLU A 380 -3.82 26.62 -8.41
N ARG A 381 -5.01 26.73 -7.80
CA ARG A 381 -5.33 26.04 -6.54
C ARG A 381 -6.24 24.83 -6.82
N ARG A 382 -5.90 23.67 -6.25
CA ARG A 382 -6.57 22.37 -6.50
C ARG A 382 -6.91 21.64 -5.19
N CYS A 383 -7.71 20.58 -5.28
CA CYS A 383 -7.98 19.67 -4.16
C CYS A 383 -6.79 18.71 -3.99
N ILE A 384 -6.47 18.27 -2.77
CA ILE A 384 -5.21 17.57 -2.49
C ILE A 384 -5.00 16.28 -3.33
N GLY A 385 -6.08 15.56 -3.65
CA GLY A 385 -6.04 14.35 -4.49
C GLY A 385 -5.74 14.62 -5.98
N ASP A 386 -5.82 15.87 -6.43
CA ASP A 386 -5.47 16.30 -7.79
C ASP A 386 -4.05 16.90 -7.88
N VAL A 387 -3.30 16.88 -6.77
CA VAL A 387 -1.99 17.54 -6.61
C VAL A 387 -0.88 16.50 -6.40
N PHE A 388 0.27 16.76 -7.01
CA PHE A 388 1.44 15.88 -6.96
C PHE A 388 2.57 16.41 -6.07
N ALA A 389 3.39 15.49 -5.56
CA ALA A 389 4.67 15.81 -4.90
C ALA A 389 5.59 16.60 -5.84
N ALA A 390 6.23 17.66 -5.36
CA ALA A 390 7.09 18.56 -6.15
C ALA A 390 8.49 18.01 -6.44
N THR A 391 8.56 16.74 -6.85
CA THR A 391 9.78 16.08 -7.33
C THR A 391 10.14 16.58 -8.74
N GLU A 392 11.43 16.55 -9.08
CA GLU A 392 11.91 16.91 -10.43
C GLU A 392 11.31 16.01 -11.53
N ILE A 393 10.95 14.77 -11.20
CA ILE A 393 10.26 13.87 -12.12
C ILE A 393 8.84 14.40 -12.41
N ASN A 394 8.05 14.71 -11.39
CA ASN A 394 6.68 15.20 -11.57
C ASN A 394 6.65 16.60 -12.24
N LYS A 395 7.64 17.46 -11.94
CA LYS A 395 7.88 18.73 -12.66
C LYS A 395 8.17 18.48 -14.15
N THR A 396 9.07 17.55 -14.47
CA THR A 396 9.42 17.19 -15.86
C THR A 396 8.24 16.59 -16.63
N LEU A 397 7.38 15.83 -15.95
CA LEU A 397 6.12 15.30 -16.48
C LEU A 397 5.03 16.37 -16.67
N ARG A 398 5.26 17.62 -16.23
CA ARG A 398 4.29 18.72 -16.18
C ARG A 398 2.98 18.38 -15.45
N LEU A 399 3.08 17.53 -14.44
CA LEU A 399 1.97 17.27 -13.53
C LEU A 399 1.69 18.52 -12.67
N PRO A 400 0.46 18.71 -12.16
CA PRO A 400 0.13 19.78 -11.22
C PRO A 400 0.79 19.50 -9.86
N VAL A 401 2.09 19.76 -9.76
CA VAL A 401 2.84 19.63 -8.52
C VAL A 401 2.51 20.77 -7.56
N VAL A 402 2.57 20.45 -6.27
CA VAL A 402 2.36 21.40 -5.17
C VAL A 402 3.38 22.54 -5.19
N ASN A 403 2.99 23.73 -4.74
CA ASN A 403 3.91 24.84 -4.52
C ASN A 403 4.74 24.60 -3.25
N CYS A 404 6.05 24.39 -3.43
CA CYS A 404 7.03 24.07 -2.40
C CYS A 404 8.45 24.19 -2.98
N ASP A 405 9.37 24.86 -2.28
CA ASP A 405 10.75 25.07 -2.78
C ASP A 405 11.57 23.77 -2.82
N SER A 406 11.61 23.02 -1.71
CA SER A 406 12.22 21.68 -1.63
C SER A 406 11.21 20.62 -1.20
N TRP A 407 10.96 19.61 -2.05
CA TRP A 407 10.12 18.46 -1.69
C TRP A 407 10.94 17.39 -0.98
N ASP A 408 11.20 17.63 0.30
CA ASP A 408 11.95 16.72 1.16
C ASP A 408 11.00 15.72 1.84
N SER A 409 11.41 14.46 2.03
CA SER A 409 10.58 13.41 2.66
C SER A 409 10.40 13.57 4.19
N GLY A 410 10.31 14.81 4.67
CA GLY A 410 10.08 15.19 6.06
C GLY A 410 8.66 14.88 6.55
N TYR A 411 8.38 15.27 7.80
CA TYR A 411 7.10 14.98 8.46
C TYR A 411 5.92 15.63 7.73
N GLU A 412 6.06 16.89 7.33
CA GLU A 412 5.07 17.67 6.59
C GLU A 412 4.69 17.02 5.25
N ALA A 413 5.70 16.60 4.46
CA ALA A 413 5.48 15.94 3.18
C ALA A 413 4.78 14.57 3.35
N GLN A 414 5.24 13.76 4.31
CA GLN A 414 4.58 12.49 4.64
C GLN A 414 3.14 12.70 5.14
N PHE A 415 2.89 13.77 5.89
CA PHE A 415 1.56 14.13 6.34
C PHE A 415 0.66 14.51 5.16
N LEU A 416 1.10 15.37 4.23
CA LEU A 416 0.35 15.68 3.01
C LEU A 416 0.02 14.43 2.18
N VAL A 417 0.97 13.50 2.03
CA VAL A 417 0.74 12.21 1.35
C VAL A 417 -0.33 11.39 2.10
N SER A 418 -0.29 11.36 3.44
CA SER A 418 -1.32 10.70 4.26
C SER A 418 -2.71 11.35 4.16
N LEU A 419 -2.78 12.62 3.75
CA LEU A 419 -4.04 13.34 3.46
C LEU A 419 -4.54 13.14 2.02
N GLY A 420 -3.78 12.46 1.16
CA GLY A 420 -4.17 12.13 -0.22
C GLY A 420 -3.32 12.80 -1.32
N LEU A 421 -2.28 13.56 -0.98
CA LEU A 421 -1.36 14.11 -1.99
C LEU A 421 -0.64 12.96 -2.72
N ARG A 422 -0.57 13.06 -4.06
CA ARG A 422 -0.10 11.97 -4.90
C ARG A 422 1.40 12.07 -5.13
N GLU A 423 2.18 11.15 -4.54
CA GLU A 423 3.61 11.07 -4.85
C GLU A 423 3.87 10.76 -6.33
N TYR A 424 3.03 9.92 -6.93
CA TYR A 424 3.28 9.28 -8.23
C TYR A 424 2.02 9.21 -9.11
N PRO A 425 2.13 9.39 -10.45
CA PRO A 425 1.03 9.25 -11.41
C PRO A 425 0.49 7.81 -11.55
N THR A 426 -0.67 7.65 -12.18
CA THR A 426 -1.17 6.34 -12.61
C THR A 426 -0.46 5.86 -13.87
N ILE A 427 -0.57 4.56 -14.17
CA ILE A 427 -0.15 4.00 -15.47
C ILE A 427 -0.89 4.70 -16.63
N GLU A 428 -2.15 5.09 -16.41
CA GLU A 428 -3.01 5.71 -17.41
C GLU A 428 -2.53 7.13 -17.76
N GLU A 429 -2.20 7.94 -16.75
CA GLU A 429 -1.59 9.27 -16.93
C GLU A 429 -0.20 9.18 -17.59
N LEU A 430 0.65 8.23 -17.17
CA LEU A 430 1.97 8.04 -17.76
C LEU A 430 1.91 7.65 -19.24
N ILE A 431 0.95 6.80 -19.63
CA ILE A 431 0.75 6.42 -21.04
C ILE A 431 0.25 7.62 -21.85
N GLN A 432 -0.67 8.42 -21.31
CA GLN A 432 -1.11 9.66 -21.96
C GLN A 432 0.06 10.62 -22.20
N ILE A 433 0.89 10.90 -21.19
CA ILE A 433 2.07 11.78 -21.32
C ILE A 433 3.10 11.19 -22.30
N ALA A 434 3.39 9.89 -22.22
CA ALA A 434 4.33 9.22 -23.14
C ALA A 434 3.84 9.25 -24.61
N SER A 435 2.53 9.20 -24.83
CA SER A 435 1.89 9.19 -26.15
C SER A 435 1.75 10.57 -26.82
N SER A 436 2.06 11.67 -26.14
CA SER A 436 1.70 13.00 -26.65
C SER A 436 2.40 13.30 -28.00
N SER A 437 1.68 13.94 -28.91
CA SER A 437 2.12 14.14 -30.29
C SER A 437 2.98 15.39 -30.51
N SER A 438 3.13 16.24 -29.48
CA SER A 438 3.92 17.47 -29.59
C SER A 438 5.41 17.23 -29.37
N ASP A 439 6.24 17.90 -30.17
CA ASP A 439 7.69 17.95 -29.96
C ASP A 439 8.10 18.86 -28.79
N SER A 440 7.23 19.79 -28.38
CA SER A 440 7.42 20.56 -27.14
C SER A 440 7.48 19.70 -25.88
N ASP A 441 7.02 18.45 -25.97
CA ASP A 441 6.79 17.55 -24.85
C ASP A 441 7.78 16.38 -24.86
N LEU A 442 8.75 16.38 -25.77
CA LEU A 442 9.75 15.33 -25.94
C LEU A 442 10.47 14.96 -24.62
N PRO A 443 10.87 15.88 -23.73
CA PRO A 443 11.41 15.54 -22.41
C PRO A 443 10.39 14.84 -21.50
N ALA A 444 9.15 15.34 -21.45
CA ALA A 444 8.07 14.75 -20.65
C ALA A 444 7.71 13.33 -21.14
N ARG A 445 7.67 13.12 -22.46
CA ARG A 445 7.44 11.81 -23.09
C ARG A 445 8.54 10.81 -22.77
N GLN A 446 9.81 11.23 -22.86
CA GLN A 446 10.96 10.39 -22.53
C GLN A 446 10.98 10.03 -21.04
N THR A 447 10.76 11.01 -20.15
CA THR A 447 10.66 10.76 -18.70
C THR A 447 9.46 9.87 -18.37
N ALA A 448 8.28 10.08 -18.97
CA ALA A 448 7.10 9.24 -18.74
C ALA A 448 7.35 7.78 -19.13
N PHE A 449 7.94 7.53 -20.30
CA PHE A 449 8.26 6.17 -20.73
C PHE A 449 9.35 5.51 -19.87
N ALA A 450 10.42 6.24 -19.55
CA ALA A 450 11.49 5.76 -18.69
C ALA A 450 11.01 5.45 -17.26
N TYR A 451 10.10 6.27 -16.73
CA TYR A 451 9.55 6.13 -15.39
C TYR A 451 8.51 5.00 -15.30
N LEU A 452 7.67 4.84 -16.33
CA LEU A 452 6.80 3.67 -16.51
C LEU A 452 7.60 2.36 -16.53
N CYS A 453 8.77 2.35 -17.18
CA CYS A 453 9.67 1.19 -17.21
C CYS A 453 10.55 1.04 -15.96
N GLY A 454 10.46 1.98 -15.00
CA GLY A 454 11.32 2.04 -13.82
C GLY A 454 10.91 1.05 -12.70
N PRO A 455 11.80 0.81 -11.72
CA PRO A 455 11.58 -0.18 -10.66
C PRO A 455 10.37 0.14 -9.76
N GLN A 456 9.95 1.41 -9.66
CA GLN A 456 8.76 1.80 -8.89
C GLN A 456 7.44 1.31 -9.50
N TYR A 457 7.39 1.13 -10.83
CA TYR A 457 6.20 0.65 -11.54
C TYR A 457 6.29 -0.83 -11.92
N GLU A 458 7.42 -1.50 -11.66
CA GLU A 458 7.66 -2.92 -11.94
C GLU A 458 6.50 -3.83 -11.50
N ALA A 459 6.14 -3.79 -10.21
CA ALA A 459 5.05 -4.60 -9.66
C ALA A 459 3.64 -4.12 -10.05
N LYS A 460 3.48 -2.84 -10.43
CA LYS A 460 2.21 -2.28 -10.91
C LYS A 460 1.95 -2.68 -12.36
N LEU A 461 2.95 -2.59 -13.25
CA LEU A 461 2.86 -3.08 -14.63
C LEU A 461 2.49 -4.56 -14.68
N GLU A 462 3.14 -5.39 -13.87
CA GLU A 462 2.87 -6.82 -13.85
C GLU A 462 1.39 -7.12 -13.53
N LYS A 463 0.85 -6.48 -12.47
CA LYS A 463 -0.51 -6.71 -11.95
C LYS A 463 -1.62 -5.95 -12.67
N GLU A 464 -1.41 -4.66 -12.95
CA GLU A 464 -2.47 -3.69 -13.32
C GLU A 464 -2.45 -3.32 -14.81
N PHE A 465 -1.31 -3.43 -15.51
CA PHE A 465 -1.25 -3.03 -16.93
C PHE A 465 -2.04 -4.00 -17.81
N ASN A 466 -3.06 -3.46 -18.48
CA ASN A 466 -3.85 -4.11 -19.51
C ASN A 466 -3.69 -3.33 -20.83
N ALA A 467 -3.00 -3.92 -21.80
CA ALA A 467 -2.73 -3.32 -23.10
C ALA A 467 -3.99 -2.85 -23.85
N SER A 468 -5.10 -3.60 -23.75
CA SER A 468 -6.32 -3.31 -24.50
C SER A 468 -7.08 -2.07 -23.99
N LYS A 469 -6.72 -1.51 -22.81
CA LYS A 469 -7.14 -0.15 -22.41
C LYS A 469 -6.51 0.94 -23.29
N PHE A 470 -5.39 0.65 -23.95
CA PHE A 470 -4.50 1.65 -24.55
C PHE A 470 -4.23 1.41 -26.04
N ALA A 471 -5.02 0.60 -26.74
CA ALA A 471 -4.79 0.20 -28.13
C ALA A 471 -4.63 1.40 -29.11
N SER A 472 -5.26 2.54 -28.83
CA SER A 472 -5.16 3.78 -29.62
C SER A 472 -3.93 4.65 -29.32
N TYR A 473 -3.18 4.39 -28.24
CA TYR A 473 -2.08 5.25 -27.81
C TYR A 473 -0.75 4.76 -28.37
N ALA A 474 -0.11 5.57 -29.21
CA ALA A 474 1.24 5.32 -29.72
C ALA A 474 2.29 5.79 -28.70
N PHE A 475 2.65 4.93 -27.75
CA PHE A 475 3.59 5.27 -26.66
C PHE A 475 4.86 4.40 -26.62
N ILE A 476 4.95 3.31 -27.38
CA ILE A 476 6.09 2.37 -27.29
C ILE A 476 7.19 2.77 -28.29
N PRO A 477 8.44 3.04 -27.86
CA PRO A 477 9.55 3.31 -28.77
C PRO A 477 9.87 2.10 -29.65
N GLY A 478 9.71 2.28 -30.96
CA GLY A 478 9.92 1.25 -31.96
C GLY A 478 10.53 1.79 -33.25
N ILE A 479 10.68 0.90 -34.22
CA ILE A 479 11.10 1.20 -35.58
C ILE A 479 10.06 0.62 -36.54
N ARG A 480 9.56 1.45 -37.45
CA ARG A 480 8.62 1.08 -38.53
C ARG A 480 9.09 1.75 -39.83
N ASN A 481 9.02 1.04 -40.95
CA ASN A 481 9.50 1.56 -42.25
C ASN A 481 10.93 2.13 -42.17
N LYS A 482 11.81 1.47 -41.39
CA LYS A 482 13.20 1.87 -41.08
C LYS A 482 13.37 3.22 -40.35
N LYS A 483 12.31 3.88 -39.88
CA LYS A 483 12.38 5.12 -39.08
C LYS A 483 12.04 4.85 -37.60
N PRO A 484 12.70 5.51 -36.63
CA PRO A 484 12.29 5.47 -35.24
C PRO A 484 10.98 6.25 -35.05
N CYS A 485 10.05 5.70 -34.28
CA CYS A 485 8.76 6.32 -33.97
C CYS A 485 8.18 5.72 -32.67
N LEU A 486 7.15 6.37 -32.12
CA LEU A 486 6.29 5.72 -31.13
C LEU A 486 5.23 4.89 -31.86
N ILE A 487 4.89 3.73 -31.31
CA ILE A 487 4.03 2.73 -31.94
C ILE A 487 2.92 2.29 -30.96
N PRO A 488 1.68 2.04 -31.42
CA PRO A 488 0.64 1.44 -30.59
C PRO A 488 1.01 0.03 -30.12
N HIS A 489 0.52 -0.38 -28.96
CA HIS A 489 0.86 -1.67 -28.34
C HIS A 489 0.56 -2.87 -29.26
N GLU A 490 -0.62 -2.90 -29.88
CA GLU A 490 -1.08 -4.04 -30.67
C GLU A 490 -0.40 -4.14 -32.05
N GLU A 491 0.41 -3.15 -32.43
CA GLU A 491 1.12 -3.08 -33.72
C GLU A 491 2.65 -3.13 -33.60
N VAL A 492 3.19 -3.47 -32.42
CA VAL A 492 4.64 -3.60 -32.16
C VAL A 492 5.00 -4.97 -31.56
N PHE A 493 6.00 -5.63 -32.14
CA PHE A 493 6.41 -6.98 -31.76
C PHE A 493 7.91 -7.07 -31.44
N SER A 494 8.29 -8.11 -30.68
CA SER A 494 9.68 -8.34 -30.27
C SER A 494 10.49 -9.20 -31.27
N ASP A 495 9.84 -10.01 -32.10
CA ASP A 495 10.47 -10.64 -33.27
C ASP A 495 10.45 -9.64 -34.45
N PRO A 496 11.62 -9.14 -34.90
CA PRO A 496 11.69 -8.15 -35.97
C PRO A 496 11.29 -8.70 -37.35
N SER A 497 11.13 -10.02 -37.51
CA SER A 497 10.80 -10.59 -38.81
C SER A 497 9.37 -10.32 -39.29
N TRP A 498 8.48 -9.80 -38.42
CA TRP A 498 7.12 -9.37 -38.78
C TRP A 498 7.05 -7.98 -39.44
N ASP A 499 8.16 -7.22 -39.51
CA ASP A 499 8.29 -5.94 -40.26
C ASP A 499 7.90 -6.09 -41.75
N ILE A 500 7.94 -7.31 -42.30
CA ILE A 500 7.51 -7.60 -43.69
C ILE A 500 6.02 -7.30 -43.96
N PHE A 501 5.17 -7.23 -42.92
CA PHE A 501 3.75 -6.85 -43.00
C PHE A 501 3.51 -5.37 -42.63
N GLY A 502 4.56 -4.58 -42.39
CA GLY A 502 4.47 -3.18 -41.96
C GLY A 502 4.30 -2.97 -40.44
N PHE A 503 4.31 -4.05 -39.66
CA PHE A 503 4.29 -3.97 -38.19
C PHE A 503 5.56 -3.31 -37.64
N GLY A 504 5.47 -2.71 -36.45
CA GLY A 504 6.63 -2.15 -35.77
C GLY A 504 7.48 -3.24 -35.13
N ARG A 505 8.81 -3.07 -35.15
CA ARG A 505 9.71 -3.79 -34.23
C ARG A 505 10.00 -2.92 -33.01
N VAL A 506 10.02 -3.52 -31.83
CA VAL A 506 10.36 -2.82 -30.58
C VAL A 506 11.82 -2.33 -30.60
N ASN A 507 12.11 -1.14 -30.06
CA ASN A 507 13.47 -0.59 -29.95
C ASN A 507 14.06 -0.72 -28.52
N ILE A 508 13.42 -1.52 -27.67
CA ILE A 508 13.81 -1.80 -26.30
C ILE A 508 14.71 -3.04 -26.29
N GLN A 509 15.87 -2.98 -25.63
CA GLN A 509 16.81 -4.12 -25.57
C GLN A 509 16.60 -5.02 -24.33
N ASP A 510 16.01 -4.51 -23.25
CA ASP A 510 15.76 -5.31 -22.04
C ASP A 510 14.50 -6.19 -22.19
N LYS A 511 14.71 -7.51 -22.17
CA LYS A 511 13.66 -8.52 -22.19
C LYS A 511 12.71 -8.44 -20.98
N LYS A 512 13.15 -7.94 -19.82
CA LYS A 512 12.29 -7.74 -18.64
C LYS A 512 11.24 -6.66 -18.91
N ILE A 513 11.65 -5.54 -19.51
CA ILE A 513 10.75 -4.43 -19.88
C ILE A 513 9.75 -4.91 -20.95
N ILE A 514 10.22 -5.61 -22.00
CA ILE A 514 9.36 -6.22 -23.03
C ILE A 514 8.27 -7.11 -22.41
N GLY A 515 8.65 -7.97 -21.46
CA GLY A 515 7.71 -8.86 -20.75
C GLY A 515 6.69 -8.12 -19.88
N ARG A 516 7.12 -7.11 -19.12
CA ARG A 516 6.25 -6.28 -18.25
C ARG A 516 5.27 -5.42 -19.03
N LEU A 517 5.71 -4.87 -20.16
CA LEU A 517 4.86 -4.20 -21.14
C LEU A 517 4.00 -5.19 -21.94
N LYS A 518 4.08 -6.50 -21.68
CA LYS A 518 3.26 -7.55 -22.32
C LYS A 518 3.30 -7.50 -23.85
N ILE A 519 4.44 -7.06 -24.41
CA ILE A 519 4.67 -6.94 -25.86
C ILE A 519 4.80 -8.36 -26.43
N ARG A 520 4.00 -8.67 -27.46
CA ARG A 520 3.95 -10.02 -28.03
C ARG A 520 5.16 -10.28 -28.94
N GLU A 521 5.56 -11.55 -29.04
CA GLU A 521 6.59 -11.97 -30.01
C GLU A 521 6.06 -11.95 -31.45
N ARG A 522 4.77 -12.23 -31.64
CA ARG A 522 4.08 -12.26 -32.93
C ARG A 522 2.69 -11.59 -32.84
N PRO A 523 2.13 -11.10 -33.96
CA PRO A 523 0.73 -10.68 -34.02
C PRO A 523 -0.22 -11.82 -33.63
N THR A 524 -1.37 -11.43 -33.09
CA THR A 524 -2.55 -12.29 -32.97
C THR A 524 -3.15 -12.55 -34.36
N ALA A 525 -3.77 -13.72 -34.54
CA ALA A 525 -4.35 -14.12 -35.83
C ALA A 525 -5.36 -13.08 -36.36
N THR A 526 -6.25 -12.55 -35.51
CA THR A 526 -7.17 -11.44 -35.83
C THR A 526 -6.45 -10.18 -36.36
N THR A 527 -5.30 -9.82 -35.78
CA THR A 527 -4.50 -8.65 -36.19
C THR A 527 -3.82 -8.89 -37.54
N LEU A 528 -3.33 -10.11 -37.77
CA LEU A 528 -2.76 -10.55 -39.04
C LEU A 528 -3.83 -10.61 -40.14
N LEU A 529 -5.02 -11.15 -39.84
CA LEU A 529 -6.20 -11.17 -40.71
C LEU A 529 -6.62 -9.76 -41.12
N GLN A 530 -6.66 -8.81 -40.18
CA GLN A 530 -6.97 -7.42 -40.47
C GLN A 530 -5.94 -6.80 -41.45
N VAL A 531 -4.64 -7.03 -41.24
CA VAL A 531 -3.60 -6.53 -42.16
C VAL A 531 -3.70 -7.20 -43.54
N LEU A 532 -3.88 -8.51 -43.62
CA LEU A 532 -4.07 -9.24 -44.89
C LEU A 532 -5.32 -8.75 -45.66
N LYS A 533 -6.39 -8.41 -44.95
CA LYS A 533 -7.64 -7.87 -45.51
C LYS A 533 -7.52 -6.40 -45.95
N SER A 534 -6.76 -5.58 -45.24
CA SER A 534 -6.59 -4.15 -45.55
C SER A 534 -5.44 -3.85 -46.52
N ASN A 535 -4.44 -4.73 -46.60
CA ASN A 535 -3.29 -4.63 -47.50
C ASN A 535 -2.93 -6.03 -48.03
N PRO A 536 -3.64 -6.56 -49.04
CA PRO A 536 -3.25 -7.81 -49.70
C PRO A 536 -1.87 -7.66 -50.38
N PRO A 537 -1.16 -8.78 -50.65
CA PRO A 537 0.18 -8.74 -51.23
C PRO A 537 0.15 -8.16 -52.65
N LYS A 538 0.71 -6.95 -52.82
CA LYS A 538 0.57 -6.11 -54.02
C LYS A 538 1.06 -6.72 -55.34
N ASP A 539 1.94 -7.70 -55.26
CA ASP A 539 2.57 -8.34 -56.41
C ASP A 539 2.98 -9.78 -56.10
N ARG A 540 3.31 -10.56 -57.15
CA ARG A 540 3.69 -11.97 -57.01
C ARG A 540 4.97 -12.16 -56.17
N SER A 541 5.95 -11.25 -56.19
CA SER A 541 7.15 -11.31 -55.35
C SER A 541 6.82 -11.09 -53.88
N THR A 542 5.92 -10.16 -53.55
CA THR A 542 5.44 -9.99 -52.17
C THR A 542 4.61 -11.19 -51.72
N ALA A 543 3.73 -11.73 -52.57
CA ALA A 543 2.95 -12.93 -52.25
C ALA A 543 3.85 -14.14 -51.94
N VAL A 544 4.88 -14.42 -52.74
CA VAL A 544 5.87 -15.48 -52.47
C VAL A 544 6.53 -15.30 -51.10
N LYS A 545 6.94 -14.07 -50.75
CA LYS A 545 7.60 -13.76 -49.47
C LYS A 545 6.65 -13.91 -48.29
N TRP A 546 5.45 -13.34 -48.37
CA TRP A 546 4.44 -13.38 -47.31
C TRP A 546 3.93 -14.81 -47.07
N PHE A 547 3.51 -15.51 -48.12
CA PHE A 547 3.02 -16.89 -47.98
C PHE A 547 4.13 -17.85 -47.54
N GLY A 548 5.37 -17.68 -48.03
CA GLY A 548 6.51 -18.47 -47.58
C GLY A 548 6.88 -18.22 -46.12
N PHE A 549 6.75 -16.97 -45.64
CA PHE A 549 6.94 -16.64 -44.23
C PHE A 549 5.83 -17.23 -43.34
N LEU A 550 4.57 -17.12 -43.76
CA LEU A 550 3.43 -17.70 -43.03
C LEU A 550 3.46 -19.24 -43.02
N ALA A 551 4.03 -19.88 -44.05
CA ALA A 551 4.32 -21.33 -44.03
C ALA A 551 5.35 -21.70 -42.94
N ALA A 552 6.34 -20.84 -42.69
CA ALA A 552 7.43 -21.11 -41.75
C ALA A 552 7.13 -20.71 -40.30
N LYS A 553 6.33 -19.65 -40.08
CA LYS A 553 5.99 -19.11 -38.75
C LYS A 553 4.59 -19.47 -38.25
N GLY A 554 3.71 -19.92 -39.15
CA GLY A 554 2.30 -20.24 -38.90
C GLY A 554 1.41 -19.00 -38.77
N ALA A 555 0.29 -18.98 -39.49
CA ALA A 555 -0.68 -17.88 -39.45
C ALA A 555 -1.80 -18.05 -38.40
N GLY A 556 -2.00 -19.27 -37.89
CA GLY A 556 -3.04 -19.57 -36.89
C GLY A 556 -4.35 -20.00 -37.54
N GLU A 557 -5.24 -19.05 -37.80
CA GLU A 557 -6.63 -19.28 -38.21
C GLU A 557 -6.75 -19.44 -39.74
N PHE A 558 -6.31 -20.60 -40.25
CA PHE A 558 -6.24 -20.87 -41.68
C PHE A 558 -7.61 -20.81 -42.40
N ASP A 559 -8.71 -21.15 -41.73
CA ASP A 559 -10.06 -21.13 -42.33
C ASP A 559 -10.59 -19.73 -42.61
N GLU A 560 -10.31 -18.72 -41.75
CA GLU A 560 -10.69 -17.34 -42.04
C GLU A 560 -9.83 -16.74 -43.17
N ILE A 561 -8.55 -17.13 -43.23
CA ILE A 561 -7.65 -16.76 -44.34
C ILE A 561 -8.12 -17.39 -45.67
N ALA A 562 -8.70 -18.60 -45.62
CA ALA A 562 -9.07 -19.38 -46.79
C ALA A 562 -10.19 -18.73 -47.65
N ASP A 563 -10.97 -17.82 -47.07
CA ASP A 563 -12.03 -17.04 -47.74
C ASP A 563 -11.62 -15.57 -48.06
N LEU A 564 -10.43 -15.11 -47.66
CA LEU A 564 -9.97 -13.74 -47.94
C LEU A 564 -9.36 -13.61 -49.35
N PRO A 565 -9.68 -12.55 -50.14
CA PRO A 565 -9.11 -12.31 -51.45
C PRO A 565 -7.65 -11.82 -51.35
N ILE A 566 -6.71 -12.74 -51.14
CA ILE A 566 -5.29 -12.46 -50.96
C ILE A 566 -4.39 -13.07 -52.03
N VAL A 567 -4.90 -13.94 -52.90
CA VAL A 567 -4.10 -14.66 -53.90
C VAL A 567 -4.14 -13.90 -55.23
N PRO A 568 -3.02 -13.29 -55.69
CA PRO A 568 -3.01 -12.58 -56.97
C PRO A 568 -2.95 -13.54 -58.17
N VAL A 569 -3.92 -13.44 -59.07
CA VAL A 569 -4.06 -14.23 -60.30
C VAL A 569 -3.89 -13.32 -61.52
N LEU A 570 -3.12 -13.79 -62.50
CA LEU A 570 -2.97 -13.13 -63.80
C LEU A 570 -3.97 -13.77 -64.79
N GLN A 571 -4.91 -12.97 -65.32
CA GLN A 571 -5.93 -13.47 -66.26
C GLN A 571 -5.39 -13.70 -67.69
N SER A 572 -4.23 -13.13 -68.02
CA SER A 572 -3.54 -13.32 -69.30
C SER A 572 -2.03 -13.28 -69.11
N ALA A 573 -1.25 -13.65 -70.13
CA ALA A 573 0.22 -13.61 -70.09
C ALA A 573 0.80 -12.19 -70.33
N SER A 574 -0.04 -11.15 -70.27
CA SER A 574 0.33 -9.75 -70.49
C SER A 574 0.61 -9.07 -69.14
N GLU A 575 1.83 -8.59 -68.92
CA GLU A 575 2.28 -8.09 -67.60
C GLU A 575 1.71 -6.70 -67.21
N GLU A 576 0.85 -6.09 -68.03
CA GLU A 576 0.33 -4.73 -67.88
C GLU A 576 -1.08 -4.64 -67.24
N GLN A 577 -1.69 -5.76 -66.84
CA GLN A 577 -2.99 -5.77 -66.13
C GLN A 577 -2.81 -5.94 -64.62
N GLU A 578 -3.62 -5.24 -63.83
CA GLU A 578 -3.65 -5.42 -62.37
C GLU A 578 -4.03 -6.88 -62.01
N PRO A 579 -3.38 -7.50 -60.99
CA PRO A 579 -3.67 -8.87 -60.61
C PRO A 579 -5.07 -8.98 -59.97
N GLU A 580 -5.83 -9.97 -60.41
CA GLU A 580 -7.13 -10.30 -59.80
C GLU A 580 -6.89 -11.01 -58.47
N TYR A 581 -7.39 -10.45 -57.37
CA TYR A 581 -7.30 -11.06 -56.04
C TYR A 581 -8.45 -12.03 -55.80
N VAL A 582 -8.14 -13.32 -55.65
CA VAL A 582 -9.11 -14.38 -55.34
C VAL A 582 -8.84 -14.98 -53.96
N SER A 583 -9.84 -15.64 -53.38
CA SER A 583 -9.63 -16.40 -52.14
C SER A 583 -8.83 -17.68 -52.41
N PRO A 584 -8.08 -18.20 -51.42
CA PRO A 584 -7.45 -19.51 -51.49
C PRO A 584 -8.42 -20.60 -51.98
N ARG A 585 -9.64 -20.68 -51.45
CA ARG A 585 -10.62 -21.73 -51.82
C ARG A 585 -11.16 -21.63 -53.27
N GLU A 586 -10.97 -20.50 -53.95
CA GLU A 586 -11.36 -20.28 -55.36
C GLU A 586 -10.23 -20.57 -56.37
N CYS A 587 -9.01 -20.88 -55.90
CA CYS A 587 -7.90 -21.27 -56.76
C CYS A 587 -7.42 -22.70 -56.49
N PHE A 588 -6.63 -23.22 -57.44
CA PHE A 588 -6.04 -24.55 -57.38
C PHE A 588 -4.53 -24.47 -57.64
N LEU A 589 -3.74 -25.37 -57.06
CA LEU A 589 -2.31 -25.42 -57.32
C LEU A 589 -2.02 -26.10 -58.66
N LYS A 590 -1.06 -25.54 -59.43
CA LYS A 590 -0.49 -26.22 -60.61
C LYS A 590 0.29 -27.46 -60.18
N SER A 591 -0.34 -28.63 -60.28
CA SER A 591 0.34 -29.91 -60.03
C SER A 591 1.30 -30.27 -61.16
N LYS A 592 2.35 -31.04 -60.84
CA LYS A 592 3.39 -31.47 -61.80
C LYS A 592 3.20 -32.90 -62.33
N SER A 593 2.23 -33.63 -61.81
CA SER A 593 2.03 -35.06 -62.06
C SER A 593 0.90 -35.40 -63.05
N ASP A 594 0.12 -34.41 -63.48
CA ASP A 594 -1.03 -34.61 -64.37
C ASP A 594 -1.05 -33.51 -65.45
N PRO A 595 -0.84 -33.83 -66.74
CA PRO A 595 -0.83 -32.82 -67.81
C PRO A 595 -2.24 -32.28 -68.09
N GLU A 596 -2.47 -31.06 -67.63
CA GLU A 596 -3.39 -30.06 -68.23
C GLU A 596 -4.66 -30.64 -68.89
N ASN A 597 -5.65 -31.08 -68.11
CA ASN A 597 -7.00 -31.26 -68.67
C ASN A 597 -7.50 -29.89 -69.17
N PRO A 598 -7.62 -29.65 -70.50
CA PRO A 598 -7.87 -28.30 -71.02
C PRO A 598 -9.26 -27.81 -70.64
N PHE A 599 -10.19 -28.72 -70.38
CA PHE A 599 -11.52 -28.43 -69.87
C PHE A 599 -11.44 -27.71 -68.52
N TYR A 600 -10.73 -28.25 -67.53
CA TYR A 600 -10.63 -27.64 -66.21
C TYR A 600 -9.79 -26.34 -66.22
N GLN A 601 -8.76 -26.22 -67.07
CA GLN A 601 -8.04 -24.95 -67.21
C GLN A 601 -8.92 -23.81 -67.77
N ARG A 602 -9.95 -24.12 -68.57
CA ARG A 602 -10.95 -23.16 -69.06
C ARG A 602 -12.06 -22.87 -68.05
N LEU A 603 -12.06 -23.51 -66.88
CA LEU A 603 -13.12 -23.39 -65.86
C LEU A 603 -12.60 -22.90 -64.50
N PHE A 604 -11.35 -23.21 -64.14
CA PHE A 604 -10.79 -22.96 -62.81
C PHE A 604 -9.44 -22.23 -62.86
N LYS A 605 -9.14 -21.45 -61.82
CA LYS A 605 -7.93 -20.59 -61.73
C LYS A 605 -6.78 -21.36 -61.09
N PHE A 606 -5.69 -21.58 -61.84
CA PHE A 606 -4.53 -22.35 -61.38
C PHE A 606 -3.29 -21.49 -61.10
N VAL A 607 -2.72 -21.60 -59.89
CA VAL A 607 -1.63 -20.75 -59.38
C VAL A 607 -0.38 -21.56 -58.97
N ASP A 608 0.77 -20.87 -58.91
CA ASP A 608 2.02 -21.41 -58.35
C ASP A 608 2.89 -20.26 -57.80
N PHE A 609 3.27 -20.36 -56.52
CA PHE A 609 4.15 -19.42 -55.82
C PHE A 609 5.42 -20.12 -55.30
N GLY A 610 5.74 -21.32 -55.79
CA GLY A 610 6.87 -22.13 -55.34
C GLY A 610 6.58 -22.92 -54.05
N PRO A 611 7.46 -23.87 -53.69
CA PRO A 611 7.12 -24.94 -52.74
C PRO A 611 6.78 -24.46 -51.32
N SER A 612 7.39 -23.37 -50.85
CA SER A 612 7.14 -22.81 -49.51
C SER A 612 5.79 -22.08 -49.45
N ALA A 613 5.53 -21.14 -50.35
CA ALA A 613 4.25 -20.45 -50.44
C ALA A 613 3.08 -21.41 -50.74
N ASN A 614 3.28 -22.39 -51.62
CA ASN A 614 2.29 -23.42 -51.91
C ASN A 614 2.03 -24.35 -50.71
N ALA A 615 2.89 -24.40 -49.68
CA ALA A 615 2.63 -25.12 -48.44
C ALA A 615 1.66 -24.35 -47.52
N PHE A 616 1.82 -23.03 -47.43
CA PHE A 616 0.82 -22.17 -46.77
C PHE A 616 -0.53 -22.22 -47.47
N LEU A 617 -0.55 -22.15 -48.81
CA LEU A 617 -1.80 -22.27 -49.57
C LEU A 617 -2.50 -23.62 -49.35
N ARG A 618 -1.77 -24.75 -49.30
CA ARG A 618 -2.36 -26.05 -48.91
C ARG A 618 -2.93 -26.05 -47.49
N ALA A 619 -2.32 -25.34 -46.55
CA ALA A 619 -2.88 -25.17 -45.20
C ALA A 619 -4.15 -24.29 -45.19
N CYS A 620 -4.25 -23.31 -46.09
CA CYS A 620 -5.47 -22.53 -46.38
C CYS A 620 -6.49 -23.27 -47.28
N GLY A 621 -6.38 -24.59 -47.45
CA GLY A 621 -7.34 -25.38 -48.21
C GLY A 621 -7.25 -25.28 -49.75
N VAL A 622 -6.18 -24.69 -50.30
CA VAL A 622 -5.95 -24.72 -51.77
C VAL A 622 -5.63 -26.16 -52.19
N ARG A 623 -6.47 -26.72 -53.06
CA ARG A 623 -6.40 -28.10 -53.55
C ARG A 623 -5.66 -28.18 -54.88
N GLU A 624 -5.22 -29.38 -55.27
CA GLU A 624 -4.61 -29.62 -56.60
C GLU A 624 -5.65 -29.93 -57.69
N ARG A 625 -6.90 -30.27 -57.32
CA ARG A 625 -7.98 -30.65 -58.23
C ARG A 625 -9.33 -30.11 -57.74
N PRO A 626 -10.25 -29.70 -58.63
CA PRO A 626 -11.66 -29.45 -58.29
C PRO A 626 -12.36 -30.72 -57.80
N GLU A 627 -13.31 -30.57 -56.89
CA GLU A 627 -14.20 -31.66 -56.46
C GLU A 627 -15.60 -31.53 -57.08
N CYS A 628 -16.44 -32.56 -56.91
CA CYS A 628 -17.84 -32.60 -57.32
C CYS A 628 -18.61 -31.30 -56.96
N ILE A 629 -18.39 -30.75 -55.76
CA ILE A 629 -19.05 -29.50 -55.33
C ILE A 629 -18.59 -28.27 -56.12
N ASP A 630 -17.34 -28.23 -56.59
CA ASP A 630 -16.79 -27.09 -57.32
C ASP A 630 -17.15 -27.15 -58.80
N ILE A 631 -17.07 -28.35 -59.39
CA ILE A 631 -17.60 -28.66 -60.74
C ILE A 631 -19.08 -28.27 -60.81
N LEU A 632 -19.86 -28.62 -59.79
CA LEU A 632 -21.29 -28.31 -59.72
C LEU A 632 -21.58 -26.81 -59.52
N LYS A 633 -20.77 -26.04 -58.78
CA LYS A 633 -20.94 -24.57 -58.67
C LYS A 633 -20.86 -23.95 -60.07
N VAL A 634 -19.78 -24.21 -60.80
CA VAL A 634 -19.55 -23.66 -62.15
C VAL A 634 -20.62 -24.13 -63.13
N LEU A 635 -21.06 -25.39 -63.03
CA LEU A 635 -22.17 -25.93 -63.81
C LEU A 635 -23.51 -25.21 -63.53
N LEU A 636 -23.81 -24.89 -62.26
CA LEU A 636 -25.04 -24.19 -61.87
C LEU A 636 -25.02 -22.70 -62.22
N GLU A 637 -23.84 -22.09 -62.30
CA GLU A 637 -23.67 -20.68 -62.69
C GLU A 637 -23.87 -20.48 -64.19
N CYS A 638 -23.26 -21.34 -65.03
CA CYS A 638 -23.34 -21.21 -66.49
C CYS A 638 -23.55 -22.57 -67.20
N PRO A 639 -24.74 -23.21 -67.11
CA PRO A 639 -24.97 -24.56 -67.65
C PRO A 639 -24.66 -24.72 -69.15
N GLN A 640 -25.12 -23.78 -69.97
CA GLN A 640 -24.93 -23.82 -71.42
C GLN A 640 -23.44 -23.68 -71.77
N THR A 641 -22.75 -22.69 -71.19
CA THR A 641 -21.32 -22.49 -71.43
C THR A 641 -20.45 -23.60 -70.86
N PHE A 642 -20.92 -24.33 -69.83
CA PHE A 642 -20.26 -25.55 -69.36
C PHE A 642 -20.38 -26.68 -70.41
N LEU A 643 -21.54 -26.87 -71.04
CA LEU A 643 -21.73 -27.79 -72.16
C LEU A 643 -20.93 -27.39 -73.41
N GLU A 644 -20.89 -26.09 -73.76
CA GLU A 644 -20.06 -25.56 -74.86
C GLU A 644 -18.56 -25.82 -74.61
N ARG A 645 -18.06 -25.48 -73.41
CA ARG A 645 -16.65 -25.71 -73.02
C ARG A 645 -16.29 -27.19 -72.91
N ALA A 646 -17.28 -28.07 -72.69
CA ALA A 646 -17.10 -29.51 -72.69
C ALA A 646 -16.90 -30.10 -74.10
N GLU A 647 -17.16 -29.35 -75.18
CA GLU A 647 -16.96 -29.74 -76.60
C GLU A 647 -17.81 -30.94 -77.10
N ALA A 648 -18.28 -31.84 -76.23
CA ALA A 648 -19.05 -33.02 -76.58
C ALA A 648 -20.05 -33.42 -75.48
N PRO A 649 -21.26 -33.91 -75.83
CA PRO A 649 -22.26 -34.38 -74.87
C PRO A 649 -21.74 -35.45 -73.89
N GLU A 650 -20.88 -36.37 -74.36
CA GLU A 650 -20.32 -37.44 -73.54
C GLU A 650 -19.34 -36.92 -72.46
N LYS A 651 -18.59 -35.85 -72.74
CA LYS A 651 -17.75 -35.18 -71.73
C LYS A 651 -18.61 -34.50 -70.66
N TYR A 652 -19.73 -33.88 -71.07
CA TYR A 652 -20.72 -33.34 -70.12
C TYR A 652 -21.39 -34.44 -69.28
N LEU A 653 -21.70 -35.60 -69.87
CA LEU A 653 -22.19 -36.76 -69.13
C LEU A 653 -21.15 -37.30 -68.14
N ALA A 654 -19.85 -37.29 -68.46
CA ALA A 654 -18.81 -37.69 -67.52
C ALA A 654 -18.80 -36.84 -66.23
N GLU A 655 -18.90 -35.52 -66.34
CA GLU A 655 -19.03 -34.62 -65.18
C GLU A 655 -20.37 -34.85 -64.45
N LEU A 656 -21.47 -35.07 -65.17
CA LEU A 656 -22.75 -35.46 -64.55
C LEU A 656 -22.68 -36.81 -63.82
N ARG A 657 -21.85 -37.77 -64.24
CA ARG A 657 -21.63 -39.04 -63.51
C ARG A 657 -20.86 -38.80 -62.22
N VAL A 658 -19.85 -37.92 -62.21
CA VAL A 658 -19.15 -37.48 -60.99
C VAL A 658 -20.14 -36.82 -60.01
N ILE A 659 -21.02 -35.97 -60.52
CA ILE A 659 -22.10 -35.36 -59.73
C ILE A 659 -23.09 -36.43 -59.25
N ALA A 660 -23.53 -37.36 -60.10
CA ALA A 660 -24.47 -38.42 -59.74
C ALA A 660 -23.96 -39.33 -58.61
N VAL A 661 -22.66 -39.64 -58.60
CA VAL A 661 -22.02 -40.37 -57.48
C VAL A 661 -21.94 -39.49 -56.22
N GLY A 662 -21.49 -38.25 -56.36
CA GLY A 662 -21.24 -37.36 -55.21
C GLY A 662 -22.49 -36.71 -54.60
N HIS A 663 -23.63 -36.65 -55.29
CA HIS A 663 -24.71 -35.71 -54.93
C HIS A 663 -25.29 -35.88 -53.52
N LYS A 664 -25.15 -37.07 -52.92
CA LYS A 664 -25.69 -37.40 -51.59
C LYS A 664 -24.89 -36.80 -50.43
N THR A 665 -23.67 -36.31 -50.68
CA THR A 665 -22.86 -35.56 -49.70
C THR A 665 -23.02 -34.05 -49.81
N LEU A 666 -23.77 -33.55 -50.81
CA LEU A 666 -23.91 -32.12 -51.08
C LEU A 666 -24.87 -31.43 -50.09
N PRO A 667 -24.66 -30.12 -49.80
CA PRO A 667 -25.60 -29.33 -49.01
C PRO A 667 -27.00 -29.28 -49.65
N ARG A 668 -28.05 -29.40 -48.82
CA ARG A 668 -29.47 -29.38 -49.29
C ARG A 668 -29.78 -28.19 -50.20
N LEU A 669 -29.30 -26.99 -49.85
CA LEU A 669 -29.47 -25.76 -50.63
C LEU A 669 -28.91 -25.86 -52.06
N LEU A 670 -27.85 -26.66 -52.27
CA LEU A 670 -27.25 -26.87 -53.59
C LEU A 670 -28.08 -27.87 -54.41
N VAL A 671 -28.58 -28.93 -53.76
CA VAL A 671 -29.55 -29.87 -54.35
C VAL A 671 -30.86 -29.16 -54.74
N ASP A 672 -31.34 -28.22 -53.92
CA ASP A 672 -32.53 -27.41 -54.22
C ASP A 672 -32.31 -26.40 -55.37
N LYS A 673 -31.05 -26.00 -55.63
CA LYS A 673 -30.67 -25.28 -56.86
C LYS A 673 -30.67 -26.24 -58.07
N MET A 674 -30.05 -27.42 -57.95
CA MET A 674 -30.03 -28.45 -59.02
C MET A 674 -31.44 -28.76 -59.52
N ARG A 675 -32.39 -29.05 -58.62
CA ARG A 675 -33.79 -29.37 -58.96
C ARG A 675 -34.52 -28.28 -59.77
N LYS A 676 -34.01 -27.04 -59.79
CA LYS A 676 -34.60 -25.88 -60.48
C LYS A 676 -33.81 -25.46 -61.73
N ALA A 677 -32.58 -25.95 -61.89
CA ALA A 677 -31.67 -25.57 -62.96
C ALA A 677 -31.85 -26.43 -64.22
N SER A 678 -31.53 -25.86 -65.38
CA SER A 678 -31.44 -26.59 -66.65
C SER A 678 -30.05 -27.22 -66.78
N ILE A 679 -29.81 -28.33 -66.06
CA ILE A 679 -28.53 -29.07 -66.06
C ILE A 679 -28.68 -30.53 -66.52
N TYR A 680 -29.91 -31.02 -66.71
CA TYR A 680 -30.18 -32.41 -67.04
C TYR A 680 -30.13 -32.58 -68.55
N LEU A 681 -29.15 -33.33 -69.07
CA LEU A 681 -29.03 -33.56 -70.51
C LEU A 681 -30.09 -34.57 -70.96
N GLY A 682 -31.17 -34.07 -71.55
CA GLY A 682 -32.23 -34.88 -72.12
C GLY A 682 -31.96 -35.17 -73.60
N PHE A 683 -32.27 -36.40 -74.03
CA PHE A 683 -32.16 -36.87 -75.42
C PHE A 683 -33.55 -37.14 -76.02
N ARG A 684 -33.81 -36.66 -77.23
CA ARG A 684 -35.05 -36.85 -77.99
C ARG A 684 -34.75 -37.58 -79.29
N ARG A 685 -35.48 -38.68 -79.54
CA ARG A 685 -35.27 -39.52 -80.72
C ARG A 685 -35.74 -38.81 -81.99
N ARG A 686 -34.84 -38.59 -82.94
CA ARG A 686 -35.23 -38.26 -84.32
C ARG A 686 -35.67 -39.51 -85.09
N LYS A 687 -36.42 -39.33 -86.18
CA LYS A 687 -36.64 -40.43 -87.14
C LYS A 687 -35.29 -40.73 -87.82
N ALA A 688 -35.04 -42.02 -88.07
CA ALA A 688 -33.70 -42.53 -88.36
C ALA A 688 -33.09 -41.92 -89.63
N GLU A 689 -32.12 -41.01 -89.42
CA GLU A 689 -30.95 -40.73 -90.28
C GLU A 689 -30.12 -39.55 -89.69
N GLU A 690 -30.74 -38.68 -88.88
CA GLU A 690 -30.04 -37.71 -88.04
C GLU A 690 -29.91 -38.20 -86.58
N GLY A 691 -28.78 -37.90 -85.92
CA GLY A 691 -28.50 -38.31 -84.54
C GLY A 691 -29.44 -37.68 -83.50
N ASP A 692 -29.50 -38.28 -82.31
CA ASP A 692 -30.42 -37.86 -81.25
C ASP A 692 -30.23 -36.38 -80.86
N ASP A 693 -31.36 -35.69 -80.76
CA ASP A 693 -31.46 -34.28 -80.41
C ASP A 693 -31.28 -34.12 -78.90
N HIS A 694 -30.32 -33.31 -78.45
CA HIS A 694 -29.95 -33.21 -77.04
C HIS A 694 -30.05 -31.78 -76.52
N LYS A 695 -30.63 -31.61 -75.34
CA LYS A 695 -30.87 -30.29 -74.72
C LYS A 695 -30.58 -30.37 -73.22
N LEU A 696 -30.06 -29.28 -72.65
CA LEU A 696 -30.14 -29.06 -71.21
C LEU A 696 -31.59 -28.75 -70.80
N CYS A 697 -32.21 -29.72 -70.14
CA CYS A 697 -33.56 -29.71 -69.63
C CYS A 697 -33.59 -29.39 -68.12
N ARG A 698 -34.73 -28.86 -67.67
CA ARG A 698 -35.11 -28.84 -66.24
C ARG A 698 -35.68 -30.20 -65.82
N VAL A 699 -35.79 -30.44 -64.51
CA VAL A 699 -36.35 -31.69 -63.94
C VAL A 699 -37.75 -32.03 -64.47
N ASP A 700 -38.57 -31.00 -64.76
CA ASP A 700 -39.91 -31.17 -65.30
C ASP A 700 -39.98 -31.30 -66.83
N GLU A 701 -38.90 -30.97 -67.56
CA GLU A 701 -38.83 -30.98 -69.04
C GLU A 701 -38.32 -32.32 -69.63
N VAL A 702 -37.78 -33.22 -68.79
CA VAL A 702 -37.24 -34.53 -69.17
C VAL A 702 -38.01 -35.66 -68.47
N LEU A 703 -37.94 -36.89 -69.00
CA LEU A 703 -38.57 -38.09 -68.43
C LEU A 703 -37.59 -39.28 -68.33
N VAL A 704 -37.79 -40.17 -67.37
CA VAL A 704 -37.08 -41.47 -67.31
C VAL A 704 -37.89 -42.55 -68.05
N ALA A 705 -37.27 -43.30 -68.97
CA ALA A 705 -37.95 -44.26 -69.84
C ALA A 705 -38.17 -45.65 -69.19
N ASP A 706 -38.97 -45.69 -68.12
CA ASP A 706 -39.37 -46.93 -67.45
C ASP A 706 -40.26 -47.85 -68.33
N ASP A 707 -41.17 -47.26 -69.12
CA ASP A 707 -41.94 -47.99 -70.13
C ASP A 707 -41.35 -47.86 -71.54
N MET A 708 -40.66 -48.92 -71.98
CA MET A 708 -40.10 -49.03 -73.33
C MET A 708 -41.15 -49.16 -74.45
N GLU A 709 -42.42 -49.50 -74.15
CA GLU A 709 -43.50 -49.51 -75.14
C GLU A 709 -43.97 -48.08 -75.41
N SER A 710 -44.34 -47.33 -74.37
CA SER A 710 -44.66 -45.90 -74.49
C SER A 710 -43.47 -45.07 -74.99
N CYS A 711 -42.23 -45.46 -74.68
CA CYS A 711 -41.02 -44.84 -75.26
C CYS A 711 -40.95 -45.01 -76.79
N ARG A 712 -41.40 -46.13 -77.35
CA ARG A 712 -41.50 -46.31 -78.81
C ARG A 712 -42.60 -45.44 -79.42
N THR A 713 -43.73 -45.28 -78.73
CA THR A 713 -44.89 -44.50 -79.21
C THR A 713 -44.66 -42.99 -79.13
N PHE A 714 -44.07 -42.50 -78.03
CA PHE A 714 -43.97 -41.07 -77.71
C PHE A 714 -42.54 -40.51 -77.71
N GLY A 715 -41.48 -41.34 -77.81
CA GLY A 715 -40.07 -40.92 -77.67
C GLY A 715 -39.55 -39.92 -78.72
N THR A 716 -40.31 -39.68 -79.79
CA THR A 716 -40.09 -38.60 -80.77
C THR A 716 -40.51 -37.21 -80.26
N CYS A 717 -41.29 -37.17 -79.18
CA CYS A 717 -42.02 -35.98 -78.71
C CYS A 717 -41.51 -35.45 -77.37
N ILE A 718 -40.72 -36.24 -76.65
CA ILE A 718 -40.25 -36.00 -75.29
C ILE A 718 -38.72 -36.05 -75.25
N PHE A 719 -38.12 -35.33 -74.31
CA PHE A 719 -36.73 -35.55 -73.92
C PHE A 719 -36.67 -36.63 -72.83
N ILE A 720 -35.73 -37.56 -72.97
CA ILE A 720 -35.54 -38.73 -72.11
C ILE A 720 -34.18 -38.64 -71.43
N ALA A 721 -34.08 -39.11 -70.18
CA ALA A 721 -32.81 -39.24 -69.47
C ALA A 721 -31.80 -40.14 -70.22
N PRO A 722 -30.49 -39.98 -70.00
CA PRO A 722 -29.49 -40.92 -70.53
C PRO A 722 -29.77 -42.33 -70.04
N GLN A 723 -29.73 -43.34 -70.93
CA GLN A 723 -30.07 -44.74 -70.63
C GLN A 723 -28.93 -45.48 -69.90
N GLU A 724 -28.55 -44.93 -68.74
CA GLU A 724 -27.55 -45.46 -67.82
C GLU A 724 -28.16 -45.56 -66.42
N GLU A 725 -28.11 -46.73 -65.76
CA GLU A 725 -28.75 -46.95 -64.46
C GLU A 725 -28.36 -45.90 -63.40
N LEU A 726 -27.10 -45.47 -63.39
CA LEU A 726 -26.59 -44.41 -62.50
C LEU A 726 -27.29 -43.06 -62.75
N LEU A 727 -27.48 -42.68 -64.02
CA LEU A 727 -28.06 -41.40 -64.41
C LEU A 727 -29.60 -41.43 -64.33
N GLU A 728 -30.25 -42.51 -64.77
CA GLU A 728 -31.70 -42.70 -64.60
C GLU A 728 -32.10 -42.64 -63.11
N LYS A 729 -31.32 -43.27 -62.23
CA LYS A 729 -31.49 -43.21 -60.78
C LYS A 729 -31.25 -41.81 -60.23
N PHE A 730 -30.18 -41.14 -60.63
CA PHE A 730 -29.89 -39.77 -60.22
C PHE A 730 -31.00 -38.78 -60.66
N TYR A 731 -31.48 -38.89 -61.90
CA TYR A 731 -32.57 -38.07 -62.42
C TYR A 731 -33.85 -38.33 -61.62
N SER A 732 -34.16 -39.59 -61.31
CA SER A 732 -35.29 -39.98 -60.43
C SER A 732 -35.15 -39.40 -59.01
N GLU A 733 -33.97 -39.48 -58.39
CA GLU A 733 -33.69 -38.92 -57.06
C GLU A 733 -33.74 -37.38 -57.05
N MET A 734 -33.45 -36.73 -58.20
CA MET A 734 -33.66 -35.30 -58.46
C MET A 734 -35.11 -34.93 -58.78
N GLY A 735 -36.02 -35.91 -58.92
CA GLY A 735 -37.47 -35.70 -59.05
C GLY A 735 -37.99 -35.71 -60.49
N VAL A 736 -37.19 -36.17 -61.46
CA VAL A 736 -37.62 -36.37 -62.84
C VAL A 736 -38.72 -37.43 -62.87
N LYS A 737 -39.81 -37.14 -63.58
CA LYS A 737 -40.94 -38.08 -63.69
C LYS A 737 -40.57 -39.28 -64.56
N SER A 738 -41.14 -40.44 -64.26
CA SER A 738 -41.07 -41.57 -65.18
C SER A 738 -42.10 -41.44 -66.30
N LEU A 739 -41.82 -42.02 -67.46
CA LEU A 739 -42.71 -41.98 -68.62
C LEU A 739 -44.05 -42.65 -68.30
N SER A 740 -44.06 -43.83 -67.68
CA SER A 740 -45.31 -44.56 -67.34
C SER A 740 -46.23 -43.75 -66.42
N SER A 741 -45.65 -42.95 -65.49
CA SER A 741 -46.43 -42.06 -64.62
C SER A 741 -47.15 -40.92 -65.36
N CYS A 742 -46.73 -40.63 -66.59
CA CYS A 742 -47.33 -39.62 -67.47
C CYS A 742 -48.28 -40.22 -68.52
N ILE A 743 -48.52 -41.54 -68.54
CA ILE A 743 -49.47 -42.18 -69.46
C ILE A 743 -50.82 -42.40 -68.77
N LYS A 744 -51.89 -41.81 -69.33
CA LYS A 744 -53.26 -42.19 -68.98
C LYS A 744 -53.80 -43.24 -69.94
N TYR A 745 -54.56 -44.16 -69.35
CA TYR A 745 -55.26 -45.23 -70.02
C TYR A 745 -56.76 -44.91 -69.94
N THR A 746 -57.44 -44.83 -71.07
CA THR A 746 -58.90 -44.65 -71.14
C THR A 746 -59.53 -45.92 -71.67
N VAL A 747 -60.47 -46.46 -70.89
CA VAL A 747 -61.13 -47.75 -71.10
C VAL A 747 -62.57 -47.53 -71.57
N ASP A 748 -62.93 -48.14 -72.69
CA ASP A 748 -64.24 -48.13 -73.32
C ASP A 748 -64.75 -49.58 -73.51
N PRO A 749 -65.56 -50.12 -72.57
CA PRO A 749 -66.04 -51.49 -72.61
C PRO A 749 -67.39 -51.59 -73.35
N ASN A 750 -67.38 -52.16 -74.57
CA ASN A 750 -68.52 -52.18 -75.49
C ASN A 750 -69.85 -52.61 -74.83
N ARG A 751 -69.89 -53.78 -74.18
CA ARG A 751 -71.04 -54.24 -73.39
C ARG A 751 -70.63 -55.22 -72.30
N GLU A 752 -71.10 -54.97 -71.08
CA GLU A 752 -70.89 -55.82 -69.91
C GLU A 752 -71.63 -57.17 -70.03
N LEU A 753 -70.93 -58.25 -69.70
CA LEU A 753 -71.43 -59.63 -69.69
C LEU A 753 -71.88 -60.01 -68.28
N GLN A 754 -73.17 -59.82 -68.02
CA GLN A 754 -73.80 -60.17 -66.74
C GLN A 754 -73.57 -61.66 -66.40
N GLN A 755 -73.21 -61.90 -65.14
CA GLN A 755 -72.95 -63.23 -64.56
C GLN A 755 -71.81 -64.06 -65.19
N SER A 756 -70.82 -63.45 -65.84
CA SER A 756 -69.59 -64.14 -66.26
C SER A 756 -68.93 -64.92 -65.11
N SER A 757 -68.66 -66.21 -65.30
CA SER A 757 -67.92 -67.05 -64.34
C SER A 757 -66.47 -66.57 -64.19
N ASN A 758 -65.73 -66.47 -65.29
CA ASN A 758 -64.33 -66.04 -65.29
C ASN A 758 -64.11 -64.71 -64.55
N ALA A 759 -65.05 -63.75 -64.63
CA ALA A 759 -64.96 -62.50 -63.86
C ALA A 759 -65.07 -62.73 -62.33
N LYS A 760 -65.90 -63.67 -61.88
CA LYS A 760 -66.02 -64.06 -60.46
C LYS A 760 -64.79 -64.85 -60.00
N ASP A 761 -64.39 -65.85 -60.79
CA ASP A 761 -63.24 -66.72 -60.52
C ASP A 761 -61.96 -65.88 -60.40
N LEU A 762 -61.73 -64.96 -61.35
CA LEU A 762 -60.61 -64.03 -61.33
C LEU A 762 -60.70 -63.04 -60.15
N ARG A 763 -61.89 -62.54 -59.80
CA ARG A 763 -62.05 -61.69 -58.60
C ARG A 763 -61.61 -62.43 -57.35
N GLN A 764 -62.06 -63.68 -57.17
CA GLN A 764 -61.67 -64.50 -56.04
C GLN A 764 -60.15 -64.70 -55.98
N PHE A 765 -59.51 -65.12 -57.08
CA PHE A 765 -58.05 -65.28 -57.13
C PHE A 765 -57.28 -63.97 -56.87
N ILE A 766 -57.80 -62.83 -57.31
CA ILE A 766 -57.22 -61.51 -57.03
C ILE A 766 -57.33 -61.19 -55.52
N THR A 767 -58.52 -61.30 -54.93
CA THR A 767 -58.77 -61.01 -53.51
C THR A 767 -57.95 -61.92 -52.58
N GLU A 768 -57.82 -63.21 -52.91
CA GLU A 768 -57.05 -64.19 -52.11
C GLU A 768 -55.53 -63.95 -52.18
N LYS A 769 -54.99 -63.53 -53.33
CA LYS A 769 -53.54 -63.57 -53.60
C LYS A 769 -52.87 -62.19 -53.64
N ILE A 770 -53.60 -61.09 -53.90
CA ILE A 770 -53.00 -59.75 -53.86
C ILE A 770 -52.30 -59.45 -52.52
N PRO A 771 -52.86 -59.77 -51.33
CA PRO A 771 -52.15 -59.52 -50.06
C PRO A 771 -50.76 -60.16 -49.96
N ILE A 772 -50.54 -61.29 -50.65
CA ILE A 772 -49.24 -61.97 -50.75
C ILE A 772 -48.25 -61.11 -51.54
N PHE A 773 -48.67 -60.60 -52.71
CA PHE A 773 -47.88 -59.67 -53.52
C PHE A 773 -47.63 -58.32 -52.81
N LEU A 774 -48.62 -57.79 -52.07
CA LEU A 774 -48.47 -56.53 -51.32
C LEU A 774 -47.45 -56.62 -50.17
N HIS A 775 -47.16 -57.83 -49.66
CA HIS A 775 -46.11 -58.05 -48.66
C HIS A 775 -44.69 -58.00 -49.27
N GLU A 776 -44.52 -58.12 -50.60
CA GLU A 776 -43.20 -58.07 -51.25
C GLU A 776 -42.61 -56.66 -51.39
N PHE A 777 -43.35 -55.60 -51.03
CA PHE A 777 -42.94 -54.21 -51.28
C PHE A 777 -43.12 -53.27 -50.09
N ASP A 778 -42.28 -52.24 -50.03
CA ASP A 778 -42.38 -51.12 -49.09
C ASP A 778 -43.52 -50.16 -49.45
N GLU A 779 -44.05 -49.46 -48.44
CA GLU A 779 -45.19 -48.54 -48.59
C GLU A 779 -44.94 -47.42 -49.61
N GLN A 780 -43.70 -46.94 -49.71
CA GLN A 780 -43.30 -45.84 -50.59
C GLN A 780 -43.48 -46.12 -52.09
N ARG A 781 -43.65 -47.38 -52.51
CA ARG A 781 -43.88 -47.74 -53.92
C ARG A 781 -45.34 -47.55 -54.37
N PHE A 782 -46.29 -47.59 -53.45
CA PHE A 782 -47.72 -47.63 -53.78
C PHE A 782 -48.28 -46.24 -54.10
N ARG A 783 -49.30 -46.18 -54.95
CA ARG A 783 -50.14 -44.97 -55.07
C ARG A 783 -50.86 -44.75 -53.74
N LYS A 784 -51.02 -43.49 -53.34
CA LYS A 784 -51.57 -43.09 -52.04
C LYS A 784 -52.90 -43.81 -51.75
N GLY A 785 -52.91 -44.64 -50.72
CA GLY A 785 -54.09 -45.41 -50.29
C GLY A 785 -54.28 -46.79 -50.93
N MET A 786 -53.55 -47.16 -51.99
CA MET A 786 -53.78 -48.44 -52.69
C MET A 786 -53.34 -49.67 -51.87
N ARG A 787 -52.33 -49.53 -51.01
CA ARG A 787 -51.97 -50.57 -50.01
C ARG A 787 -53.08 -50.83 -48.98
N ALA A 788 -53.99 -49.87 -48.80
CA ALA A 788 -55.12 -49.93 -47.87
C ALA A 788 -56.48 -50.19 -48.55
N LEU A 789 -56.48 -50.54 -49.84
CA LEU A 789 -57.71 -50.87 -50.58
C LEU A 789 -58.28 -52.20 -50.06
N ARG A 790 -59.58 -52.25 -49.75
CA ARG A 790 -60.22 -53.48 -49.28
C ARG A 790 -60.63 -54.34 -50.50
N TRP A 791 -59.71 -55.17 -51.00
CA TRP A 791 -59.90 -56.03 -52.20
C TRP A 791 -61.03 -57.06 -52.07
N GLY A 792 -61.50 -57.35 -50.85
CA GLY A 792 -62.68 -58.18 -50.57
C GLY A 792 -63.97 -57.39 -50.30
N ASP A 793 -63.93 -56.06 -50.42
CA ASP A 793 -65.09 -55.19 -50.25
C ASP A 793 -65.83 -55.05 -51.59
N ASP A 794 -67.07 -55.55 -51.63
CA ASP A 794 -67.99 -55.50 -52.77
C ASP A 794 -68.43 -54.08 -53.15
N THR A 795 -67.95 -53.04 -52.46
CA THR A 795 -68.13 -51.63 -52.82
C THR A 795 -66.86 -50.96 -53.37
N GLN A 796 -65.66 -51.55 -53.20
CA GLN A 796 -64.38 -50.91 -53.54
C GLN A 796 -63.69 -51.52 -54.77
N PHE A 797 -63.75 -52.85 -54.97
CA PHE A 797 -63.08 -53.51 -56.09
C PHE A 797 -63.97 -54.53 -56.82
N PHE A 798 -64.12 -54.32 -58.13
CA PHE A 798 -64.92 -55.14 -59.03
C PHE A 798 -64.07 -55.71 -60.17
N VAL A 799 -64.45 -56.90 -60.66
CA VAL A 799 -63.98 -57.44 -61.94
C VAL A 799 -65.19 -57.62 -62.85
N ARG A 800 -65.12 -57.10 -64.07
CA ARG A 800 -66.24 -57.10 -65.03
C ARG A 800 -65.80 -57.57 -66.40
N ALA A 801 -66.58 -58.46 -67.02
CA ALA A 801 -66.28 -59.00 -68.34
C ALA A 801 -67.02 -58.25 -69.46
N CYS A 802 -66.38 -58.12 -70.62
CA CYS A 802 -66.94 -57.56 -71.85
C CYS A 802 -66.56 -58.44 -73.06
N LYS A 803 -67.25 -58.28 -74.20
CA LYS A 803 -66.86 -58.96 -75.46
C LYS A 803 -65.63 -58.32 -76.11
N GLU A 804 -65.58 -56.99 -76.06
CA GLU A 804 -64.58 -56.15 -76.68
C GLU A 804 -64.23 -55.04 -75.70
N LEU A 805 -62.93 -54.79 -75.57
CA LEU A 805 -62.35 -53.80 -74.67
C LEU A 805 -61.56 -52.80 -75.51
N GLY A 806 -62.06 -51.57 -75.64
CA GLY A 806 -61.27 -50.48 -76.19
C GLY A 806 -60.36 -49.94 -75.08
N VAL A 807 -59.04 -50.03 -75.25
CA VAL A 807 -58.09 -49.36 -74.35
C VAL A 807 -57.26 -48.39 -75.17
N THR A 808 -57.15 -47.15 -74.70
CA THR A 808 -56.38 -46.10 -75.38
C THR A 808 -55.37 -45.45 -74.44
N LYS A 809 -54.12 -45.33 -74.91
CA LYS A 809 -53.02 -44.63 -74.23
C LYS A 809 -52.95 -43.17 -74.68
N ARG A 810 -52.80 -42.24 -73.74
CA ARG A 810 -52.54 -40.81 -73.99
C ARG A 810 -51.41 -40.33 -73.08
N LEU A 811 -50.49 -39.54 -73.64
CA LEU A 811 -49.46 -38.84 -72.86
C LEU A 811 -50.06 -37.57 -72.22
N GLU A 812 -49.85 -37.41 -70.92
CA GLU A 812 -50.14 -36.19 -70.16
C GLU A 812 -48.82 -35.58 -69.63
N PHE A 813 -48.07 -34.99 -70.55
CA PHE A 813 -46.81 -34.31 -70.24
C PHE A 813 -46.80 -32.92 -70.89
N ALA A 814 -46.65 -31.88 -70.08
CA ALA A 814 -46.80 -30.48 -70.53
C ALA A 814 -45.77 -30.05 -71.58
N HIS A 815 -44.58 -30.67 -71.56
CA HIS A 815 -43.49 -30.41 -72.50
C HIS A 815 -43.44 -31.42 -73.67
N ALA A 816 -44.52 -32.17 -73.91
CA ALA A 816 -44.63 -33.04 -75.08
C ALA A 816 -44.78 -32.21 -76.36
N THR A 817 -43.96 -32.50 -77.37
CA THR A 817 -43.86 -31.72 -78.61
C THR A 817 -44.42 -32.47 -79.82
N GLY A 818 -45.13 -31.76 -80.69
CA GLY A 818 -45.68 -32.33 -81.93
C GLY A 818 -46.97 -33.15 -81.76
N VAL A 819 -47.58 -33.51 -82.90
CA VAL A 819 -48.95 -34.09 -82.95
C VAL A 819 -49.08 -35.39 -82.16
N GLN A 820 -48.05 -36.24 -82.17
CA GLN A 820 -48.09 -37.52 -81.44
C GLN A 820 -48.11 -37.32 -79.90
N GLY A 821 -47.56 -36.21 -79.39
CA GLY A 821 -47.61 -35.87 -77.97
C GLY A 821 -49.00 -35.52 -77.43
N GLN A 822 -49.94 -35.20 -78.33
CA GLN A 822 -51.35 -34.91 -78.01
C GLN A 822 -52.30 -36.03 -78.45
N GLY A 823 -51.79 -37.06 -79.13
CA GLY A 823 -52.57 -38.17 -79.68
C GLY A 823 -53.11 -39.14 -78.64
N GLN A 824 -54.23 -39.77 -78.97
CA GLN A 824 -54.83 -40.89 -78.26
C GLN A 824 -54.61 -42.15 -79.12
N TYR A 825 -53.93 -43.15 -78.56
CA TYR A 825 -53.44 -44.32 -79.28
C TYR A 825 -54.19 -45.58 -78.85
N ASN A 826 -54.82 -46.27 -79.80
CA ASN A 826 -55.46 -47.56 -79.54
C ASN A 826 -54.42 -48.61 -79.13
N THR A 827 -54.81 -49.49 -78.21
CA THR A 827 -53.99 -50.59 -77.69
C THR A 827 -54.81 -51.86 -77.57
N GLU A 828 -54.22 -53.00 -77.97
CA GLU A 828 -54.89 -54.30 -78.07
C GLU A 828 -54.96 -55.06 -76.72
N LEU A 829 -55.04 -54.31 -75.61
CA LEU A 829 -55.05 -54.86 -74.25
C LEU A 829 -56.34 -55.64 -73.97
N THR A 830 -56.18 -56.83 -73.40
CA THR A 830 -57.29 -57.73 -73.03
C THR A 830 -57.83 -57.51 -71.61
N ALA A 831 -57.11 -56.74 -70.79
CA ALA A 831 -57.56 -56.27 -69.48
C ALA A 831 -57.01 -54.87 -69.15
N GLU A 832 -57.79 -54.05 -68.45
CA GLU A 832 -57.37 -52.75 -67.93
C GLU A 832 -58.17 -52.31 -66.70
N THR A 833 -57.58 -51.51 -65.83
CA THR A 833 -58.28 -50.91 -64.66
C THR A 833 -58.88 -49.54 -64.99
N GLN A 834 -60.08 -49.30 -64.47
CA GLN A 834 -60.83 -48.05 -64.58
C GLN A 834 -61.36 -47.65 -63.20
N GLN A 835 -61.11 -46.41 -62.79
CA GLN A 835 -61.76 -45.83 -61.60
C GLN A 835 -63.12 -45.25 -62.00
N GLN A 836 -64.21 -45.64 -61.33
CA GLN A 836 -65.56 -45.13 -61.62
C GLN A 836 -66.01 -44.01 -60.68
N LYS A 837 -65.61 -44.05 -59.40
CA LYS A 837 -65.84 -43.00 -58.38
C LYS A 837 -64.65 -42.92 -57.43
N ASP A 838 -64.65 -42.04 -56.43
CA ASP A 838 -63.61 -42.09 -55.40
C ASP A 838 -63.61 -43.46 -54.70
N ARG A 839 -62.43 -44.08 -54.62
CA ARG A 839 -62.18 -45.44 -54.11
C ARG A 839 -62.93 -46.61 -54.79
N GLU A 840 -63.63 -46.38 -55.90
CA GLU A 840 -64.37 -47.42 -56.64
C GLU A 840 -63.62 -47.82 -57.92
N TYR A 841 -63.02 -49.00 -57.91
CA TYR A 841 -62.15 -49.51 -58.99
C TYR A 841 -62.73 -50.75 -59.68
N VAL A 842 -62.67 -50.74 -61.01
CA VAL A 842 -63.15 -51.83 -61.87
C VAL A 842 -62.00 -52.33 -62.74
N LEU A 843 -61.65 -53.60 -62.61
CA LEU A 843 -60.84 -54.32 -63.61
C LEU A 843 -61.78 -54.83 -64.71
N TRP A 844 -61.64 -54.29 -65.92
CA TRP A 844 -62.33 -54.80 -67.09
C TRP A 844 -61.50 -55.90 -67.76
N ILE A 845 -62.15 -57.00 -68.15
CA ILE A 845 -61.53 -58.13 -68.86
C ILE A 845 -62.29 -58.50 -70.13
N LYS A 846 -61.58 -58.95 -71.16
CA LYS A 846 -62.13 -59.49 -72.41
C LYS A 846 -62.50 -60.97 -72.25
N ALA A 847 -63.73 -61.33 -72.60
CA ALA A 847 -64.22 -62.71 -72.60
C ALA A 847 -63.88 -63.43 -73.92
N PRO A 848 -63.73 -64.78 -73.93
CA PRO A 848 -63.89 -65.69 -72.79
C PRO A 848 -62.68 -65.76 -71.85
N LYS A 849 -61.49 -65.34 -72.29
CA LYS A 849 -60.27 -65.29 -71.49
C LYS A 849 -59.49 -64.02 -71.82
N ALA A 850 -59.09 -63.27 -70.79
CA ALA A 850 -58.07 -62.22 -70.87
C ALA A 850 -56.67 -62.81 -70.56
N ASP A 851 -55.63 -62.09 -70.97
CA ASP A 851 -54.24 -62.50 -70.75
C ASP A 851 -53.79 -62.20 -69.32
N SER A 852 -53.06 -63.14 -68.69
CA SER A 852 -52.58 -62.99 -67.31
C SER A 852 -51.55 -61.86 -67.16
N TYR A 853 -50.77 -61.56 -68.21
CA TYR A 853 -49.84 -60.41 -68.22
C TYR A 853 -50.59 -59.08 -68.30
N ASP A 854 -51.64 -58.97 -69.12
CA ASP A 854 -52.47 -57.76 -69.18
C ASP A 854 -53.17 -57.50 -67.84
N VAL A 855 -53.74 -58.53 -67.23
CA VAL A 855 -54.37 -58.46 -65.90
C VAL A 855 -53.35 -58.01 -64.85
N ALA A 856 -52.17 -58.62 -64.80
CA ALA A 856 -51.11 -58.23 -63.88
C ALA A 856 -50.60 -56.80 -64.15
N ALA A 857 -50.45 -56.39 -65.41
CA ALA A 857 -49.97 -55.06 -65.78
C ALA A 857 -51.00 -53.98 -65.43
N ALA A 858 -52.29 -54.25 -65.62
CA ALA A 858 -53.39 -53.38 -65.22
C ALA A 858 -53.46 -53.21 -63.68
N LEU A 859 -53.27 -54.30 -62.93
CA LEU A 859 -53.21 -54.25 -61.47
C LEU A 859 -51.93 -53.54 -60.97
N CYS A 860 -50.77 -53.73 -61.60
CA CYS A 860 -49.56 -52.95 -61.30
C CYS A 860 -49.74 -51.45 -61.62
N ARG A 861 -50.45 -51.10 -62.70
CA ARG A 861 -50.84 -49.72 -63.03
C ARG A 861 -51.74 -49.11 -61.97
N LEU A 862 -52.66 -49.87 -61.38
CA LEU A 862 -53.50 -49.41 -60.26
C LEU A 862 -52.68 -49.25 -58.97
N LEU A 863 -51.85 -50.25 -58.63
CA LEU A 863 -51.13 -50.33 -57.35
C LEU A 863 -49.99 -49.30 -57.20
N PHE A 864 -49.15 -49.13 -58.21
CA PHE A 864 -47.85 -48.46 -58.05
C PHE A 864 -47.78 -47.10 -58.74
N SER A 865 -47.02 -46.16 -58.16
CA SER A 865 -46.67 -44.91 -58.83
C SER A 865 -45.76 -45.18 -60.04
N THR A 866 -44.80 -46.10 -59.89
CA THR A 866 -43.95 -46.66 -60.94
C THR A 866 -43.74 -48.16 -60.73
N TYR A 867 -43.81 -48.95 -61.81
CA TYR A 867 -43.61 -50.40 -61.78
C TYR A 867 -42.59 -50.84 -62.83
N LYS A 868 -41.82 -51.87 -62.50
CA LYS A 868 -40.87 -52.56 -63.37
C LYS A 868 -41.54 -53.78 -64.00
N LYS A 869 -41.01 -54.24 -65.13
CA LYS A 869 -41.46 -55.49 -65.78
C LYS A 869 -41.43 -56.70 -64.84
N ASN A 870 -40.48 -56.76 -63.90
CA ASN A 870 -40.40 -57.83 -62.91
C ASN A 870 -41.56 -57.80 -61.89
N ASP A 871 -42.13 -56.63 -61.57
CA ASP A 871 -43.29 -56.54 -60.68
C ASP A 871 -44.53 -57.17 -61.34
N VAL A 872 -44.72 -56.89 -62.65
CA VAL A 872 -45.80 -57.49 -63.47
C VAL A 872 -45.63 -59.01 -63.56
N LEU A 873 -44.40 -59.48 -63.83
CA LEU A 873 -44.11 -60.91 -63.95
C LEU A 873 -44.26 -61.65 -62.59
N SER A 874 -43.91 -61.01 -61.46
CA SER A 874 -44.20 -61.56 -60.13
C SER A 874 -45.71 -61.67 -59.89
N LEU A 875 -46.46 -60.58 -60.11
CA LEU A 875 -47.92 -60.59 -59.90
C LEU A 875 -48.63 -61.61 -60.80
N MET A 876 -48.25 -61.69 -62.08
CA MET A 876 -48.74 -62.71 -63.02
C MET A 876 -48.47 -64.12 -62.47
N THR A 877 -47.24 -64.39 -62.05
CA THR A 877 -46.84 -65.69 -61.48
C THR A 877 -47.59 -66.04 -60.20
N ILE A 878 -47.86 -65.05 -59.33
CA ILE A 878 -48.63 -65.21 -58.10
C ILE A 878 -50.12 -65.47 -58.41
N LEU A 879 -50.72 -64.73 -59.34
CA LEU A 879 -52.13 -64.90 -59.74
C LEU A 879 -52.36 -66.27 -60.40
N ASP A 880 -51.47 -66.71 -61.30
CA ASP A 880 -51.57 -68.01 -61.97
C ASP A 880 -51.24 -69.21 -61.05
N THR A 881 -50.50 -69.01 -59.94
CA THR A 881 -50.10 -70.10 -59.03
C THR A 881 -51.18 -70.40 -57.96
N PRO A 882 -51.57 -71.67 -57.70
CA PRO A 882 -52.47 -72.03 -56.59
C PRO A 882 -51.89 -71.74 -55.21
N ILE A 883 -52.73 -71.39 -54.23
CA ILE A 883 -52.28 -70.87 -52.93
C ILE A 883 -51.56 -71.94 -52.07
N GLU A 884 -51.86 -73.22 -52.27
CA GLU A 884 -51.17 -74.38 -51.68
C GLU A 884 -49.78 -74.62 -52.29
N VAL A 885 -49.53 -74.10 -53.49
CA VAL A 885 -48.21 -74.08 -54.12
C VAL A 885 -47.42 -72.87 -53.62
N LEU A 886 -48.05 -71.72 -53.39
CA LEU A 886 -47.42 -70.57 -52.72
C LEU A 886 -46.98 -70.92 -51.29
N LYS A 887 -47.83 -71.56 -50.46
CA LYS A 887 -47.43 -72.06 -49.13
C LYS A 887 -46.20 -72.98 -49.20
N ARG A 888 -46.16 -73.90 -50.17
CA ARG A 888 -45.00 -74.81 -50.39
C ARG A 888 -43.76 -74.13 -50.98
N ARG A 889 -43.88 -72.94 -51.58
CA ARG A 889 -42.76 -72.10 -52.03
C ARG A 889 -42.19 -71.20 -50.92
N GLY A 890 -42.68 -71.30 -49.69
CA GLY A 890 -42.17 -70.56 -48.52
C GLY A 890 -42.97 -69.31 -48.13
N TYR A 891 -44.11 -69.04 -48.78
CA TYR A 891 -44.98 -67.95 -48.36
C TYR A 891 -45.79 -68.34 -47.11
N ASP A 892 -45.54 -67.64 -46.00
CA ASP A 892 -46.31 -67.72 -44.76
C ASP A 892 -47.65 -66.97 -44.90
N VAL A 893 -48.54 -67.53 -45.73
CA VAL A 893 -49.79 -66.90 -46.16
C VAL A 893 -50.69 -66.52 -44.97
N GLU A 894 -50.71 -67.31 -43.91
CA GLU A 894 -51.55 -67.06 -42.73
C GLU A 894 -51.06 -65.87 -41.90
N ARG A 895 -49.75 -65.73 -41.68
CA ARG A 895 -49.19 -64.51 -41.08
C ARG A 895 -49.36 -63.30 -41.99
N ILE A 896 -49.16 -63.47 -43.30
CA ILE A 896 -49.27 -62.37 -44.29
C ILE A 896 -50.70 -61.81 -44.32
N LEU A 897 -51.72 -62.67 -44.42
CA LEU A 897 -53.12 -62.24 -44.41
C LEU A 897 -53.50 -61.58 -43.08
N LYS A 898 -53.07 -62.14 -41.94
CA LYS A 898 -53.30 -61.53 -40.64
C LYS A 898 -52.64 -60.15 -40.51
N GLN A 899 -51.39 -60.01 -40.95
CA GLN A 899 -50.70 -58.71 -40.99
C GLN A 899 -51.37 -57.73 -41.96
N TYR A 900 -51.97 -58.20 -43.05
CA TYR A 900 -52.75 -57.35 -43.95
C TYR A 900 -54.01 -56.80 -43.25
N GLU A 901 -54.78 -57.65 -42.57
CA GLU A 901 -55.93 -57.22 -41.77
C GLU A 901 -55.54 -56.28 -40.62
N ASP A 902 -54.50 -56.60 -39.86
CA ASP A 902 -54.06 -55.79 -38.73
C ASP A 902 -53.50 -54.43 -39.20
N ASN A 903 -52.87 -54.35 -40.37
CA ASN A 903 -52.50 -53.08 -40.99
C ASN A 903 -53.71 -52.27 -41.51
N LEU A 904 -54.77 -52.93 -41.98
CA LEU A 904 -56.04 -52.27 -42.33
C LEU A 904 -56.79 -51.74 -41.10
N ARG A 905 -56.60 -52.34 -39.92
CA ARG A 905 -57.14 -51.89 -38.63
C ARG A 905 -56.29 -50.75 -38.03
N ASN A 906 -54.96 -50.87 -38.04
CA ASN A 906 -54.05 -49.88 -37.45
C ASN A 906 -54.02 -48.53 -38.21
N ASN A 907 -54.55 -48.48 -39.44
CA ASN A 907 -54.77 -47.24 -40.17
C ASN A 907 -56.13 -46.56 -39.86
N GLU A 908 -56.91 -47.07 -38.91
CA GLU A 908 -58.05 -46.35 -38.33
C GLU A 908 -57.56 -45.32 -37.28
N PRO A 909 -58.02 -44.06 -37.32
CA PRO A 909 -57.29 -42.96 -36.66
C PRO A 909 -57.51 -42.84 -35.14
N GLY A 910 -56.59 -43.43 -34.35
CA GLY A 910 -55.99 -42.73 -33.20
C GLY A 910 -55.80 -43.47 -31.86
N LYS A 911 -54.52 -43.62 -31.43
CA LYS A 911 -54.03 -43.49 -30.02
C LYS A 911 -52.47 -43.49 -29.93
N ASN A 912 -51.92 -43.16 -28.75
CA ASN A 912 -50.52 -42.73 -28.48
C ASN A 912 -49.75 -43.73 -27.54
N ILE A 913 -48.63 -43.28 -26.86
CA ILE A 913 -47.88 -43.86 -25.67
C ILE A 913 -46.54 -44.61 -26.01
N THR A 914 -45.36 -44.52 -25.32
CA THR A 914 -44.66 -43.59 -24.35
C THR A 914 -43.14 -43.94 -24.15
N ASP A 915 -42.28 -42.94 -23.82
CA ASP A 915 -41.09 -42.93 -22.89
C ASP A 915 -39.85 -43.87 -23.16
N ASP A 916 -38.71 -43.98 -22.41
CA ASP A 916 -38.29 -43.63 -21.01
C ASP A 916 -36.68 -43.51 -20.87
N PRO A 917 -35.93 -43.52 -19.70
CA PRO A 917 -34.69 -42.70 -19.49
C PRO A 917 -33.49 -43.40 -18.72
N LYS A 918 -32.74 -42.67 -17.83
CA LYS A 918 -31.75 -43.07 -16.74
C LYS A 918 -30.21 -43.03 -17.07
N ALA A 919 -29.24 -42.83 -16.14
CA ALA A 919 -29.18 -42.32 -14.73
C ALA A 919 -27.71 -42.08 -14.19
N GLN A 920 -27.53 -41.27 -13.10
CA GLN A 920 -26.61 -41.29 -11.90
C GLN A 920 -25.13 -41.84 -11.97
N ASN A 921 -24.09 -41.49 -11.15
CA ASN A 921 -23.69 -40.49 -10.11
C ASN A 921 -22.10 -40.50 -10.04
N THR A 922 -21.23 -40.12 -9.06
CA THR A 922 -21.18 -39.72 -7.62
C THR A 922 -19.79 -39.06 -7.25
N THR A 923 -19.50 -38.65 -5.99
CA THR A 923 -18.19 -38.09 -5.48
C THR A 923 -17.80 -38.66 -4.09
N PRO A 924 -16.51 -38.70 -3.62
CA PRO A 924 -15.82 -37.56 -2.93
C PRO A 924 -14.24 -37.55 -3.00
N SER A 925 -13.54 -36.92 -2.04
CA SER A 925 -12.05 -36.78 -1.86
C SER A 925 -11.70 -36.57 -0.35
N PRO A 926 -10.47 -36.22 0.16
CA PRO A 926 -9.09 -36.15 -0.40
C PRO A 926 -7.96 -36.70 0.57
N ASN A 927 -6.68 -36.42 0.24
CA ASN A 927 -5.45 -36.34 1.09
C ASN A 927 -4.82 -37.58 1.77
N ASP A 928 -3.47 -37.65 1.68
CA ASP A 928 -2.56 -37.78 2.85
C ASP A 928 -1.13 -37.25 2.52
N GLY A 929 -0.32 -36.87 3.51
CA GLY A 929 1.07 -36.38 3.33
C GLY A 929 1.74 -35.75 4.57
N LEU A 930 2.88 -36.32 4.99
CA LEU A 930 3.73 -35.94 6.15
C LEU A 930 5.22 -36.22 5.80
N PRO A 931 6.25 -35.71 6.52
CA PRO A 931 6.27 -35.41 7.96
C PRO A 931 6.92 -34.07 8.42
N ALA A 932 7.02 -33.95 9.75
CA ALA A 932 7.41 -32.80 10.59
C ALA A 932 8.97 -32.61 10.70
N PRO A 933 9.61 -31.79 11.62
CA PRO A 933 9.12 -31.29 12.92
C PRO A 933 9.54 -29.89 13.47
N ALA A 934 8.73 -29.37 14.42
CA ALA A 934 9.09 -28.60 15.64
C ALA A 934 9.84 -27.23 15.54
N ARG A 935 9.77 -26.29 16.51
CA ARG A 935 9.23 -26.30 17.90
C ARG A 935 8.65 -24.92 18.33
N THR A 936 8.19 -24.82 19.57
CA THR A 936 7.25 -23.82 20.14
C THR A 936 7.80 -22.48 20.69
N VAL A 937 7.22 -21.37 20.22
CA VAL A 937 6.43 -20.35 20.99
C VAL A 937 7.07 -19.53 22.16
N VAL A 938 7.35 -18.23 21.89
CA VAL A 938 7.05 -16.91 22.58
C VAL A 938 6.59 -16.78 24.07
N PRO A 939 6.49 -15.57 24.71
CA PRO A 939 7.15 -14.24 24.51
C PRO A 939 7.48 -13.38 25.79
N ASP A 940 8.07 -12.20 25.58
CA ASP A 940 7.86 -10.89 26.25
C ASP A 940 7.45 -10.78 27.74
N LYS A 941 8.47 -10.62 28.60
CA LYS A 941 8.42 -9.65 29.72
C LYS A 941 9.70 -8.81 29.87
N PHE A 942 10.88 -9.38 29.61
CA PHE A 942 12.17 -8.69 29.76
C PHE A 942 12.45 -7.65 28.65
N THR A 943 11.93 -7.87 27.46
CA THR A 943 12.03 -7.01 26.26
C THR A 943 11.55 -5.58 26.48
N LYS A 944 10.58 -5.37 27.38
CA LYS A 944 10.02 -4.04 27.68
C LYS A 944 10.89 -3.18 28.60
N TRP A 945 11.84 -3.77 29.34
CA TRP A 945 12.81 -3.01 30.15
C TRP A 945 13.97 -2.51 29.29
N LEU A 946 14.54 -3.38 28.45
CA LEU A 946 15.65 -3.05 27.54
C LEU A 946 15.32 -1.94 26.52
N HIS A 947 14.05 -1.71 26.21
CA HIS A 947 13.63 -0.69 25.26
C HIS A 947 13.81 0.76 25.77
N GLY A 948 13.97 0.97 27.08
CA GLY A 948 14.10 2.30 27.68
C GLY A 948 15.50 2.94 27.58
N LEU A 949 16.56 2.14 27.36
CA LEU A 949 17.96 2.60 27.41
C LEU A 949 18.59 2.86 26.02
N ARG A 950 17.88 2.61 24.92
CA ARG A 950 18.41 2.76 23.55
C ARG A 950 18.20 4.18 22.97
N LYS A 951 18.94 5.18 23.48
CA LYS A 951 19.18 6.48 22.82
C LYS A 951 20.59 7.06 23.03
N ASP A 952 21.62 6.21 22.96
CA ASP A 952 23.00 6.63 22.69
C ASP A 952 23.61 5.59 21.71
N PRO A 953 24.30 5.96 20.61
CA PRO A 953 24.81 5.00 19.63
C PRO A 953 25.88 4.03 20.15
N LYS A 954 26.38 4.20 21.38
CA LYS A 954 27.43 3.35 21.97
C LYS A 954 26.88 2.16 22.78
N LEU A 955 26.19 1.20 22.17
CA LEU A 955 26.20 -0.22 22.63
C LEU A 955 25.53 -1.19 21.63
N GLY A 956 26.23 -2.28 21.29
CA GLY A 956 25.67 -3.43 20.53
C GLY A 956 26.79 -4.36 20.01
N GLU A 957 26.71 -5.68 20.10
CA GLU A 957 25.67 -6.54 20.70
C GLU A 957 26.28 -7.49 21.75
N VAL A 958 25.60 -7.67 22.89
CA VAL A 958 25.90 -8.72 23.88
C VAL A 958 24.70 -9.65 23.92
N LYS A 959 24.93 -10.96 23.79
CA LYS A 959 23.84 -11.94 23.71
C LYS A 959 23.23 -12.19 25.09
N GLN A 960 21.91 -12.33 25.10
CA GLN A 960 21.13 -12.50 26.33
C GLN A 960 21.37 -13.86 27.01
N SER A 961 21.77 -14.88 26.24
CA SER A 961 22.28 -16.17 26.71
C SER A 961 23.52 -16.02 27.59
N ASP A 962 24.48 -15.23 27.13
CA ASP A 962 25.84 -15.17 27.66
C ASP A 962 25.85 -14.42 29.00
N ILE A 963 24.95 -13.44 29.15
CA ILE A 963 24.65 -12.75 30.42
C ILE A 963 24.02 -13.73 31.42
N ALA A 964 23.02 -14.51 31.01
CA ALA A 964 22.35 -15.48 31.89
C ALA A 964 23.31 -16.59 32.37
N GLU A 965 24.18 -17.08 31.47
CA GLU A 965 25.22 -18.06 31.83
C GLU A 965 26.29 -17.46 32.76
N SER A 966 26.62 -16.17 32.60
CA SER A 966 27.59 -15.46 33.46
C SER A 966 27.03 -15.19 34.86
N ILE A 967 25.78 -14.71 34.97
CA ILE A 967 25.11 -14.52 36.27
C ILE A 967 25.01 -15.86 37.01
N LYS A 968 24.70 -16.95 36.29
CA LYS A 968 24.69 -18.29 36.89
C LYS A 968 26.08 -18.69 37.42
N LYS A 969 27.15 -18.49 36.64
CA LYS A 969 28.54 -18.78 37.10
C LYS A 969 28.94 -17.96 38.32
N VAL A 970 28.57 -16.68 38.41
CA VAL A 970 28.81 -15.86 39.60
C VAL A 970 28.04 -16.39 40.81
N ASN A 971 26.76 -16.72 40.64
CA ASN A 971 25.91 -17.22 41.73
C ASN A 971 26.17 -18.68 42.13
N ASP A 972 26.90 -19.45 41.32
CA ASP A 972 27.39 -20.78 41.68
C ASP A 972 28.77 -20.71 42.38
N VAL A 973 29.62 -19.71 42.07
CA VAL A 973 30.88 -19.44 42.79
C VAL A 973 30.65 -18.80 44.17
N MET A 974 29.62 -17.96 44.31
CA MET A 974 29.35 -17.20 45.55
C MET A 974 28.70 -18.02 46.70
N LYS A 975 28.43 -19.32 46.50
CA LYS A 975 27.57 -20.15 47.37
C LYS A 975 28.27 -21.02 48.42
N GLU A 976 29.60 -21.11 48.40
CA GLU A 976 30.30 -21.84 49.47
C GLU A 976 30.39 -20.99 50.75
N GLU A 977 29.96 -21.57 51.87
CA GLU A 977 30.04 -20.98 53.22
C GLU A 977 31.35 -21.40 53.91
N GLY A 978 32.18 -20.43 54.29
CA GLY A 978 33.37 -20.69 55.09
C GLY A 978 34.16 -19.41 55.39
N GLY A 979 34.53 -19.22 56.67
CA GLY A 979 35.34 -18.08 57.13
C GLY A 979 34.55 -17.04 57.93
N LYS A 980 34.68 -17.09 59.26
CA LYS A 980 34.32 -15.99 60.17
C LYS A 980 35.60 -15.29 60.63
N ASP A 981 35.49 -13.98 60.85
CA ASP A 981 36.43 -13.12 61.58
C ASP A 981 37.89 -13.13 61.09
N ASP A 982 38.16 -12.41 59.98
CA ASP A 982 39.49 -11.86 59.67
C ASP A 982 39.41 -10.32 59.63
N LYS A 983 39.99 -9.66 60.65
CA LYS A 983 40.18 -8.19 60.67
C LYS A 983 41.45 -7.72 59.93
N HIS A 984 42.19 -8.64 59.32
CA HIS A 984 43.49 -8.37 58.70
C HIS A 984 43.79 -9.42 57.61
N ILE A 985 44.07 -8.98 56.37
CA ILE A 985 44.28 -9.90 55.24
C ILE A 985 45.77 -9.93 54.86
N SER A 986 46.47 -10.99 55.31
CA SER A 986 47.90 -11.23 55.10
C SER A 986 48.21 -11.91 53.75
N ASN A 987 49.45 -11.79 53.27
CA ASN A 987 49.92 -12.25 51.94
C ASN A 987 50.83 -13.51 51.99
N ARG A 988 50.80 -14.32 53.06
CA ARG A 988 51.64 -15.53 53.18
C ARG A 988 50.88 -16.79 53.60
N GLU A 989 51.37 -17.89 53.03
CA GLU A 989 50.97 -19.30 53.21
C GLU A 989 49.64 -19.70 52.53
N GLN A 990 49.55 -20.82 51.79
CA GLN A 990 50.58 -21.82 51.42
C GLN A 990 50.36 -22.36 49.98
N VAL A 991 51.44 -22.72 49.28
CA VAL A 991 51.39 -23.20 47.88
C VAL A 991 51.37 -24.73 47.84
N GLY A 992 50.29 -25.32 47.33
CA GLY A 992 49.98 -26.75 47.49
C GLY A 992 49.51 -27.52 46.24
N GLY A 993 50.13 -27.32 45.07
CA GLY A 993 50.08 -28.29 43.96
C GLY A 993 48.83 -28.31 43.06
N GLY A 994 48.72 -27.34 42.14
CA GLY A 994 47.75 -27.35 41.04
C GLY A 994 48.32 -26.71 39.76
N LYS A 995 47.94 -27.19 38.57
CA LYS A 995 48.50 -26.70 37.29
C LYS A 995 48.01 -25.29 36.96
N LYS A 996 48.93 -24.36 36.73
CA LYS A 996 48.62 -23.08 36.08
C LYS A 996 48.29 -23.29 34.60
N GLN A 997 47.09 -22.91 34.17
CA GLN A 997 46.82 -22.46 32.81
C GLN A 997 46.42 -20.98 32.83
N LYS A 998 46.65 -20.28 31.72
CA LYS A 998 46.70 -18.81 31.65
C LYS A 998 45.44 -18.21 31.03
N ASN A 999 45.21 -16.93 31.36
CA ASN A 999 44.38 -15.95 30.67
C ASN A 999 42.85 -16.17 30.68
N VAL A 1000 42.17 -15.45 31.57
CA VAL A 1000 41.39 -14.28 31.11
C VAL A 1000 41.90 -13.09 31.93
N GLY A 1001 42.30 -11.99 31.28
CA GLY A 1001 42.98 -10.88 31.96
C GLY A 1001 42.12 -9.63 32.05
N TYR A 1002 41.86 -9.18 33.28
CA TYR A 1002 41.39 -7.82 33.59
C TYR A 1002 42.00 -7.40 34.94
N CYS A 1003 42.66 -6.23 34.95
CA CYS A 1003 43.43 -5.65 36.07
C CYS A 1003 44.75 -6.38 36.46
N ASP A 1004 45.79 -5.60 36.79
CA ASP A 1004 47.13 -6.09 37.13
C ASP A 1004 47.27 -6.41 38.64
N GLU A 1005 47.08 -7.68 39.00
CA GLU A 1005 47.20 -8.18 40.39
C GLU A 1005 48.59 -7.91 41.05
N LYS A 1006 49.62 -7.67 40.24
CA LYS A 1006 51.04 -7.74 40.62
C LYS A 1006 51.53 -6.76 41.69
N LYS A 1007 50.79 -5.69 42.01
CA LYS A 1007 51.19 -4.71 43.04
C LYS A 1007 50.47 -4.87 44.38
N VAL A 1008 49.31 -5.55 44.42
CA VAL A 1008 48.53 -5.75 45.66
C VAL A 1008 48.94 -7.05 46.37
N ALA A 1009 49.46 -8.03 45.63
CA ALA A 1009 49.95 -9.31 46.15
C ALA A 1009 51.19 -9.22 47.08
N GLU A 1010 51.75 -8.02 47.31
CA GLU A 1010 52.93 -7.81 48.16
C GLU A 1010 52.64 -7.15 49.52
N ASN A 1011 51.44 -6.57 49.72
CA ASN A 1011 51.12 -5.76 50.91
C ASN A 1011 49.79 -6.16 51.60
N ASP A 1012 49.77 -6.06 52.93
CA ASP A 1012 48.59 -6.36 53.76
C ASP A 1012 47.43 -5.35 53.54
N LEU A 1013 46.19 -5.83 53.72
CA LEU A 1013 44.99 -4.98 53.74
C LEU A 1013 44.48 -4.77 55.17
N GLU A 1014 44.04 -3.54 55.45
CA GLU A 1014 43.56 -3.06 56.74
C GLU A 1014 42.14 -2.48 56.59
N GLU A 1015 41.19 -2.96 57.39
CA GLU A 1015 39.81 -2.47 57.37
C GLU A 1015 39.70 -1.11 58.08
N CYS A 1016 39.01 -0.16 57.46
CA CYS A 1016 38.69 1.12 58.08
C CYS A 1016 37.30 1.03 58.74
N GLU A 1017 37.24 0.51 59.96
CA GLU A 1017 35.98 0.17 60.65
C GLU A 1017 35.01 1.35 60.73
N ASP A 1018 35.51 2.56 61.02
CA ASP A 1018 34.72 3.81 61.08
C ASP A 1018 34.17 4.28 59.70
N LYS A 1019 34.56 3.64 58.60
CA LYS A 1019 34.37 4.17 57.23
C LYS A 1019 33.61 3.24 56.28
N GLN A 1020 32.87 2.24 56.77
CA GLN A 1020 31.95 1.42 55.95
C GLN A 1020 30.83 2.25 55.26
N VAL A 1021 30.18 1.69 54.23
CA VAL A 1021 29.00 2.28 53.54
C VAL A 1021 27.90 1.24 53.43
N GLY A 1022 26.87 1.33 54.27
CA GLY A 1022 25.84 0.29 54.37
C GLY A 1022 26.45 -1.02 54.87
N GLN A 1023 26.33 -2.10 54.08
CA GLN A 1023 26.99 -3.38 54.36
C GLN A 1023 28.35 -3.54 53.65
N ILE A 1024 28.79 -2.55 52.88
CA ILE A 1024 30.01 -2.57 52.08
C ILE A 1024 31.17 -2.04 52.91
N LYS A 1025 32.12 -2.92 53.23
CA LYS A 1025 33.35 -2.58 53.96
C LYS A 1025 34.30 -1.74 53.12
N VAL A 1026 35.08 -0.89 53.77
CA VAL A 1026 36.10 -0.05 53.14
C VAL A 1026 37.49 -0.42 53.68
N TRP A 1027 38.39 -0.75 52.78
CA TRP A 1027 39.73 -1.27 53.06
C TRP A 1027 40.81 -0.37 52.46
N LYS A 1028 41.97 -0.31 53.10
CA LYS A 1028 43.15 0.40 52.58
C LYS A 1028 44.40 -0.48 52.64
N LEU A 1029 45.44 -0.09 51.89
CA LEU A 1029 46.76 -0.69 52.04
C LEU A 1029 47.34 -0.32 53.42
N ARG A 1030 47.84 -1.30 54.16
CA ARG A 1030 48.39 -1.11 55.51
C ARG A 1030 49.55 -0.09 55.48
N GLY A 1031 49.50 0.91 56.36
CA GLY A 1031 50.46 2.02 56.38
C GLY A 1031 50.10 3.23 55.50
N THR A 1032 48.95 3.23 54.80
CA THR A 1032 48.46 4.43 54.10
C THR A 1032 48.02 5.50 55.10
N VAL A 1033 48.70 6.64 55.08
CA VAL A 1033 48.52 7.79 56.00
C VAL A 1033 47.50 8.82 55.48
N THR A 1034 47.24 8.86 54.16
CA THR A 1034 46.27 9.76 53.53
C THR A 1034 44.83 9.33 53.83
N ASP A 1035 43.99 10.28 54.25
CA ASP A 1035 42.64 9.96 54.69
C ASP A 1035 41.63 9.80 53.54
N ILE A 1036 40.66 8.89 53.70
CA ILE A 1036 39.75 8.45 52.62
C ILE A 1036 38.65 9.51 52.37
N PRO A 1037 38.47 10.00 51.12
CA PRO A 1037 37.42 10.96 50.76
C PRO A 1037 36.00 10.43 51.03
N SER A 1038 35.27 11.08 51.93
CA SER A 1038 33.98 10.58 52.44
C SER A 1038 32.85 10.57 51.41
N LYS A 1039 32.73 11.65 50.63
CA LYS A 1039 31.62 11.91 49.70
C LYS A 1039 31.66 11.01 48.45
N GLU A 1040 32.87 10.81 47.92
CA GLU A 1040 33.12 9.95 46.76
C GLU A 1040 32.96 8.47 47.14
N ARG A 1041 33.45 8.10 48.33
CA ARG A 1041 33.24 6.79 48.97
C ARG A 1041 31.76 6.44 49.11
N GLU A 1042 30.94 7.36 49.63
CA GLU A 1042 29.50 7.13 49.81
C GLU A 1042 28.76 6.98 48.47
N ALA A 1043 29.08 7.81 47.49
CA ALA A 1043 28.52 7.71 46.14
C ALA A 1043 28.89 6.38 45.46
N PHE A 1044 30.16 5.96 45.57
CA PHE A 1044 30.65 4.72 44.95
C PHE A 1044 30.11 3.47 45.66
N GLY A 1045 30.10 3.45 47.00
CA GLY A 1045 29.52 2.36 47.78
C GLY A 1045 28.04 2.13 47.47
N LYS A 1046 27.26 3.21 47.28
CA LYS A 1046 25.86 3.06 46.87
C LYS A 1046 25.72 2.44 45.47
N ILE A 1047 26.52 2.88 44.49
CA ILE A 1047 26.52 2.31 43.13
C ILE A 1047 26.82 0.79 43.16
N ILE A 1048 27.72 0.35 44.04
CA ILE A 1048 28.05 -1.08 44.22
C ILE A 1048 26.90 -1.85 44.87
N SER A 1049 26.21 -1.27 45.86
CA SER A 1049 25.01 -1.84 46.48
C SER A 1049 23.87 -2.02 45.46
N ASP A 1050 23.57 -0.98 44.68
CA ASP A 1050 22.56 -1.01 43.62
C ASP A 1050 22.90 -2.07 42.54
N LEU A 1051 24.18 -2.15 42.11
CA LEU A 1051 24.67 -3.17 41.15
C LEU A 1051 24.53 -4.60 41.68
N ALA A 1052 24.94 -4.84 42.92
CA ALA A 1052 24.83 -6.16 43.55
C ALA A 1052 23.36 -6.60 43.69
N GLN A 1053 22.45 -5.65 43.96
CA GLN A 1053 21.01 -5.93 43.98
C GLN A 1053 20.45 -6.29 42.59
N VAL A 1054 20.90 -5.62 41.52
CA VAL A 1054 20.48 -5.94 40.13
C VAL A 1054 21.05 -7.28 39.63
N LEU A 1055 22.19 -7.72 40.17
CA LEU A 1055 22.86 -8.97 39.78
C LEU A 1055 22.56 -10.16 40.72
N GLU A 1056 21.72 -9.97 41.73
CA GLU A 1056 21.40 -10.95 42.79
C GLU A 1056 22.63 -11.44 43.59
N VAL A 1057 23.70 -10.64 43.67
CA VAL A 1057 24.95 -10.95 44.38
C VAL A 1057 24.89 -10.46 45.83
N ASN A 1058 25.43 -11.24 46.77
CA ASN A 1058 25.43 -10.86 48.19
C ASN A 1058 26.34 -9.63 48.45
N GLN A 1059 25.72 -8.52 48.91
CA GLN A 1059 26.40 -7.25 49.13
C GLN A 1059 27.54 -7.34 50.15
N THR A 1060 27.48 -8.24 51.13
CA THR A 1060 28.53 -8.41 52.14
C THR A 1060 29.84 -8.99 51.59
N ARG A 1061 29.86 -9.51 50.35
CA ARG A 1061 31.06 -9.99 49.66
C ARG A 1061 31.63 -8.95 48.68
N CYS A 1062 31.03 -7.76 48.58
CA CYS A 1062 31.50 -6.65 47.74
C CYS A 1062 32.01 -5.50 48.62
N HIS A 1063 33.22 -5.01 48.36
CA HIS A 1063 33.97 -4.10 49.22
C HIS A 1063 34.65 -2.98 48.40
N VAL A 1064 34.90 -1.83 49.03
CA VAL A 1064 35.62 -0.70 48.42
C VAL A 1064 37.07 -0.69 48.92
N PHE A 1065 38.00 -0.41 48.00
CA PHE A 1065 39.43 -0.37 48.26
C PHE A 1065 40.02 1.02 47.97
N TRP A 1066 40.89 1.49 48.87
CA TRP A 1066 41.59 2.77 48.78
C TRP A 1066 43.11 2.62 48.76
N HIS A 1067 43.73 3.25 47.78
CA HIS A 1067 45.17 3.50 47.69
C HIS A 1067 45.41 4.76 46.84
N THR A 1068 46.57 5.39 47.01
CA THR A 1068 46.98 6.57 46.22
C THR A 1068 48.17 6.29 45.30
N THR A 1069 48.52 5.02 45.08
CA THR A 1069 49.77 4.60 44.43
C THR A 1069 49.62 4.00 43.03
N ASP A 1070 48.43 3.53 42.64
CA ASP A 1070 48.16 3.07 41.27
C ASP A 1070 46.69 3.26 40.86
N SER A 1071 46.35 4.44 40.33
CA SER A 1071 44.99 4.75 39.89
C SER A 1071 44.50 3.95 38.67
N SER A 1072 45.32 3.07 38.08
CA SER A 1072 44.87 2.17 37.00
C SER A 1072 44.08 0.96 37.51
N LEU A 1073 44.22 0.60 38.81
CA LEU A 1073 43.59 -0.58 39.37
C LEU A 1073 42.08 -0.37 39.63
N MET A 1074 41.24 -0.97 38.77
CA MET A 1074 39.78 -0.88 38.88
C MET A 1074 39.22 -1.74 40.02
N GLY A 1075 39.85 -2.87 40.31
CA GLY A 1075 39.43 -3.82 41.35
C GLY A 1075 40.16 -5.17 41.25
N PHE A 1076 39.93 -6.05 42.22
CA PHE A 1076 40.48 -7.40 42.31
C PHE A 1076 39.60 -8.30 43.21
N ASN A 1077 39.79 -9.62 43.13
CA ASN A 1077 39.15 -10.58 44.03
C ASN A 1077 40.19 -11.17 44.99
N ARG A 1078 39.83 -11.37 46.27
CA ARG A 1078 40.71 -11.99 47.28
C ARG A 1078 39.85 -12.61 48.40
N ASN A 1079 40.21 -13.79 48.88
CA ASN A 1079 39.48 -14.54 49.92
C ASN A 1079 37.95 -14.59 49.66
N ASP A 1080 37.59 -14.84 48.39
CA ASP A 1080 36.21 -14.91 47.89
C ASP A 1080 35.33 -13.69 48.23
N GLN A 1081 35.97 -12.52 48.24
CA GLN A 1081 35.40 -11.17 48.29
C GLN A 1081 35.90 -10.36 47.08
N ILE A 1082 35.09 -9.41 46.63
CA ILE A 1082 35.36 -8.52 45.49
C ILE A 1082 35.71 -7.12 46.03
N PHE A 1083 36.86 -6.57 45.65
CA PHE A 1083 37.35 -5.27 46.07
C PHE A 1083 37.41 -4.31 44.87
N LEU A 1084 36.77 -3.13 44.99
CA LEU A 1084 36.61 -2.16 43.89
C LEU A 1084 37.31 -0.83 44.22
N GLY A 1085 38.12 -0.33 43.29
CA GLY A 1085 39.06 0.78 43.51
C GLY A 1085 38.42 2.17 43.48
N LEU A 1086 38.37 2.84 44.63
CA LEU A 1086 37.77 4.18 44.75
C LEU A 1086 38.60 5.26 44.06
N GLU A 1087 39.93 5.19 44.11
CA GLU A 1087 40.81 6.19 43.44
C GLU A 1087 40.64 6.15 41.91
N HIS A 1088 40.48 4.96 41.33
CA HIS A 1088 40.18 4.80 39.91
C HIS A 1088 38.85 5.46 39.52
N TYR A 1089 37.81 5.28 40.36
CA TYR A 1089 36.52 5.94 40.19
C TYR A 1089 36.63 7.48 40.27
N ILE A 1090 37.50 8.02 41.14
CA ILE A 1090 37.71 9.47 41.27
C ILE A 1090 38.43 10.03 40.03
N GLN A 1091 39.53 9.42 39.58
CA GLN A 1091 40.30 9.97 38.45
C GLN A 1091 39.55 9.92 37.12
N ASN A 1092 38.81 8.83 36.84
CA ASN A 1092 37.99 8.76 35.63
C ASN A 1092 36.74 9.65 35.66
N ARG A 1093 36.44 10.31 36.79
CA ARG A 1093 35.34 11.28 36.93
C ARG A 1093 35.75 12.73 36.64
N THR A 1094 37.05 13.04 36.56
CA THR A 1094 37.58 14.41 36.43
C THR A 1094 38.19 14.76 35.06
N TRP A 1095 38.15 13.83 34.09
CA TRP A 1095 38.86 13.97 32.82
C TRP A 1095 38.31 14.94 31.73
N PRO A 1096 37.27 15.76 31.97
CA PRO A 1096 36.95 16.86 31.03
C PRO A 1096 36.91 18.26 31.69
N LYS A 1097 38.07 18.80 32.14
CA LYS A 1097 38.46 20.23 31.95
C LYS A 1097 39.87 20.59 32.46
N LEU A 1098 40.89 20.14 31.71
CA LEU A 1098 42.15 20.87 31.58
C LEU A 1098 41.90 22.21 30.85
N MET A 1099 41.59 23.27 31.59
CA MET A 1099 41.37 24.63 31.04
C MET A 1099 41.73 25.76 32.04
N ILE A 1100 42.47 25.47 33.12
CA ILE A 1100 42.99 26.46 34.07
C ILE A 1100 44.51 26.30 34.16
N ASN A 1101 45.24 26.96 33.26
CA ASN A 1101 46.65 27.30 33.46
C ASN A 1101 47.17 28.24 32.35
N ARG A 1102 47.21 29.55 32.62
CA ARG A 1102 48.28 30.45 32.16
C ARG A 1102 48.25 31.81 32.85
N THR A 1103 49.45 32.29 33.17
CA THR A 1103 49.84 33.69 33.50
C THR A 1103 49.09 34.41 34.62
N ILE A 1104 49.70 34.37 35.81
CA ILE A 1104 49.91 35.56 36.65
C ILE A 1104 51.01 36.40 35.99
N ALA A 1105 50.83 37.72 35.83
CA ALA A 1105 51.89 38.74 35.79
C ALA A 1105 51.31 40.17 35.73
N ASP A 1106 52.07 41.11 36.31
CA ASP A 1106 52.16 42.55 36.06
C ASP A 1106 50.94 43.49 36.22
N ALA A 1107 51.12 44.48 37.10
CA ALA A 1107 50.38 45.76 37.16
C ALA A 1107 51.20 46.86 36.44
N PRO A 1108 50.71 48.12 36.34
CA PRO A 1108 51.10 49.08 37.39
C PRO A 1108 50.08 50.20 37.73
N ILE A 1109 50.41 50.92 38.81
CA ILE A 1109 49.79 52.12 39.42
C ILE A 1109 48.74 51.80 40.48
#